data_AF-A0A1Y1JGD3-F1
#
_entry.id   AF-A0A1Y1JGD3-F1
#
_cell.length_a   1.000
_cell.length_b   1.000
_cell.length_c   1.000
_cell.angle_alpha   90.00
_cell.angle_beta   90.00
_cell.angle_gamma   90.00
#
_symmetry.space_group_name_H-M   'P 1'
#
loop_
_entity.id
_entity.type
_entity.pdbx_description
1 polymer ?
#
loop_
_entity_poly.entity_id
_entity_poly.type
_entity_poly.pdbx_seq_one_letter_code
_entity_poly.pdbx_strand_id
1 'polypeptide(L)'
;MRQLFFCVSFFLFFILRIRENKGHIRIRKFWINPFLPRRKEINYTKFGNIRSNSLSCIIPHQFIHSDKKQRSSPYLFKYKINLKNPKGNCNVVLELHTRDKHIDTLTIISLFNLHFMHISPLFLNKENKKNLCMPFINIRKKTHLAGLLRKVKSTNSSRNGKSIRRAFLRSFAYITSTSRSVKYHVYQLNKLIRGKKIEFQTRREMINGSGENQLEKRHNEEKEDYEKKLMMDRDVEVLNTGVNRNGMSIKSAPFSMSPILSSEQVRGNFINYFKNKNHTVVESASVIPYNDSTLLFTNAGMNQFKRIFLGQVDKNSDLGKLKRAVDTQKCIRAGGKHNDLDDVGKDVYHHTFFEMLGNWSFGDYFKEESIDYAWDLLTNVYKIDADRLYVTYFGGDKNLATCPEDLETKKIWLKYVDEKRILPFGMKENFWEMAETGPCGPCSEIHYDRIGNRDASGLVNKDDPSVLEIWNIVFMQYNKDEKKNMNKLPFPCIDTGMGLERITSILQNVDSNYDTDLFIPIFKQIKELFNYLPEYGGKVNEEDVDRIDYAYRVVSDHIRCVTIAISDGCLPGNEGRNYVIRRIIRRAIRVGKQIFQIKSNVLWFYKLVDSVCQILKNCFTDLQNEERVNYIKNTIKQEEMVFNRTLEKGVDQFHKIIKKNSNTDGEKTFSGKDAFDLYTSYGFPIDLVQIMCEEKNFKLNMTEFNDLFKKHQLVSDTNNFKINKFFDLPVEKAHELKMVHNVDATKDHHKYKWNNDERENHMMKVETNVQIIYDGEKFLDAVESPNNDKKYALILKETNFYYENGGQIYDTGYIQNDKMKFQVMNVQKTNDYVLHIGVLLQGCIRKNDSVETVINFDRRKLIACNHTATHLLNFVIKKVLTDYIHKTGDKTNGNVDNGDSMQNTQEKNQTMMNMNSIFNCDQKGSLVDDEKLRFDFSFIENITKELVSKIEMEVNDLIKQSLNVSVRTMDLKESKKIKGIRAIFEEDYADIVNVVFIDNDVDKILKNLDVNYSYLCSIELCGGTHIANTKYIKKFIITSEESIGKGIYRISAVTNKKAEEIEKKFDDLYAKYKHIFDDPNVNKLTDVQMYKRILKEDKFLPYLKKNQIIQDLDKIEKNIIESTKNIQKELLNRASNIGKDYALEEKNGIILDIKFFDELSGNQKVLEKIIQSYCKHNKTCSYFFIISDERNTYCVFEIKDSLRDKNIQADVFMKEIMHSVEGHSGGGKNKAFGSASKDMCLTIKDHVHDAMKKYH
;
A
#
# COMPACT_ATOMS: atom_id res chain seq x y z
N MET A 1 31.83 30.50 -12.75
CA MET A 1 31.03 29.51 -11.97
C MET A 1 29.77 29.06 -12.72
N ARG A 2 29.89 28.51 -13.94
CA ARG A 2 28.76 27.81 -14.63
C ARG A 2 29.20 26.67 -15.58
N GLN A 3 30.45 26.24 -15.46
CA GLN A 3 31.09 25.20 -16.30
C GLN A 3 31.92 24.18 -15.47
N LEU A 4 31.86 24.24 -14.13
CA LEU A 4 32.63 23.34 -13.24
C LEU A 4 31.78 22.21 -12.61
N PHE A 5 30.46 22.21 -12.83
CA PHE A 5 29.52 21.30 -12.16
C PHE A 5 29.03 20.13 -13.04
N PHE A 6 29.67 19.91 -14.20
CA PHE A 6 29.23 18.92 -15.20
C PHE A 6 30.17 17.70 -15.34
N CYS A 7 31.20 17.59 -14.48
CA CYS A 7 32.33 16.67 -14.68
C CYS A 7 32.56 15.63 -13.55
N VAL A 8 31.63 15.46 -12.59
CA VAL A 8 31.84 14.61 -11.38
C VAL A 8 30.77 13.52 -11.22
N SER A 9 30.07 13.15 -12.29
CA SER A 9 29.06 12.07 -12.27
C SER A 9 29.09 11.16 -13.50
N PHE A 10 30.23 11.10 -14.21
CA PHE A 10 30.33 10.40 -15.49
C PHE A 10 31.66 9.66 -15.71
N PHE A 11 32.22 9.02 -14.67
CA PHE A 11 33.43 8.20 -14.82
C PHE A 11 33.56 7.04 -13.80
N LEU A 12 32.55 6.16 -13.70
CA LEU A 12 32.69 4.90 -12.95
C LEU A 12 31.79 3.74 -13.42
N PHE A 13 31.65 3.55 -14.73
CA PHE A 13 31.19 2.29 -15.33
C PHE A 13 31.88 2.08 -16.68
N PHE A 14 32.29 0.83 -16.97
CA PHE A 14 33.02 0.39 -18.18
C PHE A 14 34.41 1.03 -18.40
N ILE A 15 35.54 0.32 -18.49
CA ILE A 15 35.82 -1.14 -18.48
C ILE A 15 37.09 -1.43 -17.66
N LEU A 16 37.07 -2.48 -16.84
CA LEU A 16 38.27 -3.25 -16.47
C LEU A 16 38.04 -4.75 -16.74
N ARG A 17 38.14 -5.14 -18.02
CA ARG A 17 38.19 -6.53 -18.48
C ARG A 17 38.90 -6.67 -19.82
N ILE A 18 40.21 -6.56 -19.79
CA ILE A 18 41.13 -7.14 -20.79
C ILE A 18 41.95 -8.16 -20.00
N ARG A 19 41.76 -9.49 -20.08
CA ARG A 19 41.59 -10.45 -21.20
C ARG A 19 42.95 -11.05 -21.57
N GLU A 20 43.13 -12.31 -21.20
CA GLU A 20 43.97 -13.24 -21.96
C GLU A 20 43.09 -14.15 -22.81
N ASN A 21 43.52 -14.35 -24.07
CA ASN A 21 43.36 -15.55 -24.93
C ASN A 21 41.93 -16.12 -25.19
N LYS A 22 41.54 -16.46 -26.43
CA LYS A 22 42.26 -16.55 -27.72
C LYS A 22 41.51 -15.78 -28.83
N GLY A 23 42.14 -15.56 -29.99
CA GLY A 23 41.44 -15.20 -31.25
C GLY A 23 41.68 -13.79 -31.83
N HIS A 24 42.67 -13.71 -32.74
CA HIS A 24 42.71 -13.05 -34.08
C HIS A 24 41.44 -12.28 -34.60
N ILE A 25 41.50 -11.23 -35.47
CA ILE A 25 42.63 -10.61 -36.23
C ILE A 25 42.35 -9.16 -36.74
N ARG A 26 43.38 -8.29 -36.70
CA ARG A 26 43.78 -7.12 -37.57
C ARG A 26 42.82 -6.03 -38.16
N ILE A 27 43.20 -4.74 -37.90
CA ILE A 27 43.48 -3.61 -38.87
C ILE A 27 42.27 -2.99 -39.66
N ARG A 28 42.13 -1.70 -40.07
CA ARG A 28 42.92 -0.43 -40.30
C ARG A 28 42.05 0.76 -39.77
N LYS A 29 42.48 1.95 -39.30
CA LYS A 29 43.62 2.91 -39.48
C LYS A 29 43.32 4.12 -40.42
N PHE A 30 43.00 5.28 -39.84
CA PHE A 30 43.28 6.67 -40.27
C PHE A 30 43.34 7.51 -38.95
N TRP A 31 44.35 8.29 -38.54
CA TRP A 31 45.15 9.39 -39.16
C TRP A 31 44.29 10.64 -39.40
N ILE A 32 44.66 11.86 -38.98
CA ILE A 32 46.00 12.51 -38.92
C ILE A 32 46.31 13.21 -37.55
N ASN A 33 47.58 13.58 -37.32
CA ASN A 33 48.21 14.22 -36.12
C ASN A 33 48.69 15.67 -36.52
N PRO A 34 49.72 16.36 -35.96
CA PRO A 34 50.32 16.50 -34.61
C PRO A 34 50.00 17.92 -34.03
N PHE A 35 50.56 18.49 -32.93
CA PHE A 35 51.85 18.41 -32.20
C PHE A 35 51.59 18.45 -30.67
N LEU A 36 52.31 17.72 -29.78
CA LEU A 36 53.74 17.79 -29.39
C LEU A 36 54.13 19.13 -28.68
N PRO A 37 55.10 19.14 -27.71
CA PRO A 37 56.02 18.07 -27.31
C PRO A 37 56.30 17.84 -25.78
N ARG A 38 56.49 16.56 -25.40
CA ARG A 38 57.63 16.01 -24.58
C ARG A 38 57.81 16.39 -23.08
N ARG A 39 58.47 15.59 -22.21
CA ARG A 39 58.76 14.12 -22.09
C ARG A 39 59.59 13.83 -20.79
N LYS A 40 59.32 12.70 -20.10
CA LYS A 40 60.30 11.73 -19.46
C LYS A 40 61.28 12.29 -18.37
N GLU A 41 62.00 11.55 -17.50
CA GLU A 41 62.06 10.15 -16.96
C GLU A 41 62.84 10.23 -15.59
N ILE A 42 63.39 9.24 -14.86
CA ILE A 42 63.71 7.78 -14.96
C ILE A 42 63.73 7.23 -13.49
N ASN A 43 63.15 6.06 -13.11
CA ASN A 43 63.73 4.69 -12.99
C ASN A 43 65.14 4.60 -12.33
N TYR A 44 65.58 3.56 -11.58
CA TYR A 44 65.01 2.35 -10.95
C TYR A 44 65.48 2.34 -9.45
N THR A 45 65.77 1.30 -8.62
CA THR A 45 65.93 -0.19 -8.59
C THR A 45 65.53 -0.68 -7.16
N LYS A 46 64.89 -1.83 -6.88
CA LYS A 46 65.14 -3.29 -7.11
C LYS A 46 65.72 -3.98 -5.84
N PHE A 47 65.25 -5.21 -5.53
CA PHE A 47 65.41 -6.01 -4.28
C PHE A 47 64.64 -5.46 -3.04
N GLY A 48 64.09 -6.27 -2.12
CA GLY A 48 63.91 -7.74 -2.16
C GLY A 48 63.12 -8.32 -0.95
N ASN A 49 62.29 -9.35 -1.21
CA ASN A 49 61.73 -10.40 -0.34
C ASN A 49 61.27 -10.17 1.13
N ILE A 50 59.96 -10.43 1.33
CA ILE A 50 59.37 -11.45 2.25
C ILE A 50 59.24 -11.15 3.78
N ARG A 51 57.96 -11.19 4.24
CA ARG A 51 57.36 -11.72 5.50
C ARG A 51 58.16 -11.57 6.82
N SER A 52 57.67 -10.77 7.79
CA SER A 52 56.50 -10.99 8.68
C SER A 52 56.76 -11.92 9.87
N ASN A 53 57.07 -11.31 11.01
CA ASN A 53 57.01 -11.77 12.42
C ASN A 53 57.56 -10.57 13.24
N SER A 54 57.26 -10.34 14.54
CA SER A 54 56.39 -11.02 15.50
C SER A 54 56.15 -10.11 16.71
N LEU A 55 55.12 -10.41 17.53
CA LEU A 55 55.01 -10.14 18.97
C LEU A 55 55.35 -8.73 19.55
N SER A 56 54.29 -8.06 20.02
CA SER A 56 54.21 -7.24 21.26
C SER A 56 55.16 -6.05 21.51
N CYS A 57 54.51 -4.87 21.65
CA CYS A 57 54.89 -3.74 22.52
C CYS A 57 56.07 -2.81 22.13
N ILE A 58 56.20 -1.76 22.96
CA ILE A 58 57.27 -0.74 23.04
C ILE A 58 57.11 0.52 22.15
N ILE A 59 57.28 1.69 22.79
CA ILE A 59 57.40 3.03 22.21
C ILE A 59 58.89 3.40 22.19
N PRO A 60 59.45 3.78 21.04
CA PRO A 60 60.20 5.05 20.91
C PRO A 60 59.62 5.91 19.76
N HIS A 61 59.68 7.26 19.71
CA HIS A 61 60.82 8.19 19.84
C HIS A 61 61.84 8.06 18.67
N GLN A 62 62.38 9.12 18.05
CA GLN A 62 62.19 10.58 18.25
C GLN A 62 62.67 11.40 17.00
N PHE A 63 62.80 12.73 17.18
CA PHE A 63 63.43 13.82 16.39
C PHE A 63 64.57 13.46 15.39
N ILE A 64 65.06 14.32 14.46
CA ILE A 64 65.52 15.74 14.53
C ILE A 64 65.40 16.36 13.10
N HIS A 65 64.76 17.52 12.82
CA HIS A 65 65.06 18.94 13.13
C HIS A 65 66.12 19.65 12.23
N SER A 66 65.68 20.42 11.23
CA SER A 66 66.26 21.70 10.71
C SER A 66 65.31 22.26 9.63
N ASP A 67 64.80 23.50 9.71
CA ASP A 67 65.41 24.79 9.32
C ASP A 67 65.86 24.86 7.85
N LYS A 68 65.52 25.83 6.98
CA LYS A 68 64.70 27.09 7.00
C LYS A 68 64.28 27.35 5.51
N LYS A 69 63.33 28.21 5.07
CA LYS A 69 62.93 29.58 5.48
C LYS A 69 61.63 30.04 4.76
N GLN A 70 60.87 30.95 5.40
CA GLN A 70 59.94 31.98 4.83
C GLN A 70 58.51 31.68 4.23
N ARG A 71 57.56 32.47 4.77
CA ARG A 71 56.36 33.11 4.14
C ARG A 71 55.01 32.37 3.95
N SER A 72 54.35 32.16 5.10
CA SER A 72 53.04 32.78 5.47
C SER A 72 51.76 32.54 4.63
N SER A 73 50.86 31.72 5.19
CA SER A 73 49.40 31.96 5.23
C SER A 73 48.81 31.31 6.51
N PRO A 74 47.91 31.94 7.30
CA PRO A 74 47.71 31.55 8.70
C PRO A 74 46.34 30.92 9.06
N TYR A 75 46.00 29.74 8.51
CA TYR A 75 44.97 28.86 9.12
C TYR A 75 45.37 27.39 9.00
N LEU A 76 45.50 26.69 10.14
CA LEU A 76 45.94 25.29 10.20
C LEU A 76 45.06 24.47 11.15
N PHE A 77 44.04 23.81 10.62
CA PHE A 77 43.20 22.89 11.39
C PHE A 77 43.98 21.63 11.77
N LYS A 78 44.04 21.30 13.07
CA LYS A 78 44.56 20.03 13.58
C LYS A 78 43.47 19.26 14.32
N TYR A 79 43.11 18.10 13.79
CA TYR A 79 42.25 17.14 14.47
C TYR A 79 43.05 16.37 15.53
N LYS A 80 42.43 16.12 16.69
CA LYS A 80 42.99 15.22 17.72
C LYS A 80 41.88 14.32 18.26
N ILE A 81 42.00 13.02 17.99
CA ILE A 81 41.06 12.00 18.47
C ILE A 81 41.59 11.48 19.81
N ASN A 82 40.87 11.72 20.90
CA ASN A 82 41.15 11.11 22.21
C ASN A 82 40.27 9.86 22.38
N LEU A 83 40.89 8.68 22.39
CA LEU A 83 40.22 7.40 22.70
C LEU A 83 40.76 6.83 24.02
N LYS A 84 39.98 6.96 25.12
CA LYS A 84 40.03 6.07 26.30
C LYS A 84 38.99 6.45 27.37
N ASN A 85 37.90 5.68 27.46
CA ASN A 85 37.29 5.25 28.74
C ASN A 85 36.37 4.04 28.46
N PRO A 86 36.25 3.03 29.35
CA PRO A 86 35.73 1.70 28.99
C PRO A 86 34.20 1.57 29.12
N LYS A 87 33.44 2.61 28.73
CA LYS A 87 31.96 2.57 28.61
C LYS A 87 31.58 3.28 27.32
N GLY A 88 31.20 2.51 26.31
CA GLY A 88 31.28 2.90 24.90
C GLY A 88 30.19 3.88 24.42
N ASN A 89 30.40 5.18 24.63
CA ASN A 89 29.70 6.26 23.92
C ASN A 89 30.72 7.17 23.20
N CYS A 90 30.59 7.34 21.89
CA CYS A 90 31.44 8.23 21.10
C CYS A 90 30.88 9.67 21.08
N ASN A 91 31.31 10.51 22.02
CA ASN A 91 31.10 11.96 21.95
C ASN A 91 32.24 12.63 21.17
N VAL A 92 31.90 13.28 20.05
CA VAL A 92 32.83 14.19 19.35
C VAL A 92 32.70 15.58 19.96
N VAL A 93 33.70 15.99 20.73
CA VAL A 93 33.78 17.35 21.30
C VAL A 93 34.74 18.19 20.45
N LEU A 94 34.28 19.36 20.01
CA LEU A 94 35.08 20.34 19.28
C LEU A 94 35.51 21.47 20.22
N GLU A 95 36.72 21.39 20.77
CA GLU A 95 37.32 22.49 21.54
C GLU A 95 38.14 23.41 20.62
N LEU A 96 37.70 24.66 20.51
CA LEU A 96 38.43 25.73 19.82
C LEU A 96 39.33 26.48 20.82
N HIS A 97 40.61 26.14 20.85
CA HIS A 97 41.61 26.97 21.52
C HIS A 97 42.09 28.11 20.59
N THR A 98 41.46 29.29 20.71
CA THR A 98 42.12 30.54 20.30
C THR A 98 43.19 30.90 21.32
N ARG A 99 44.28 31.55 20.86
CA ARG A 99 45.40 31.96 21.74
C ARG A 99 45.45 33.47 22.03
N ASP A 100 44.42 34.19 21.60
CA ASP A 100 44.16 35.59 21.92
C ASP A 100 42.79 35.73 22.59
N LYS A 101 42.68 36.70 23.51
CA LYS A 101 41.42 37.19 24.05
C LYS A 101 40.88 38.27 23.10
N HIS A 102 39.55 38.45 23.08
CA HIS A 102 38.82 39.40 22.21
C HIS A 102 38.70 38.99 20.73
N ILE A 103 37.81 38.04 20.44
CA ILE A 103 37.11 37.94 19.15
C ILE A 103 35.62 37.85 19.44
N ASP A 104 34.80 38.69 18.79
CA ASP A 104 33.36 38.75 19.03
C ASP A 104 32.56 37.73 18.18
N THR A 105 31.43 37.29 18.73
CA THR A 105 30.66 36.11 18.34
C THR A 105 30.05 36.23 16.94
N LEU A 106 29.72 37.44 16.48
CA LEU A 106 29.19 37.67 15.13
C LEU A 106 30.17 37.25 14.02
N THR A 107 31.48 37.32 14.27
CA THR A 107 32.53 37.01 13.28
C THR A 107 32.57 35.51 12.91
N ILE A 108 32.11 34.64 13.81
CA ILE A 108 32.01 33.19 13.56
C ILE A 108 30.79 32.88 12.68
N ILE A 109 29.69 33.64 12.85
CA ILE A 109 28.43 33.45 12.11
C ILE A 109 28.56 33.92 10.66
N SER A 110 29.33 34.99 10.39
CA SER A 110 29.57 35.47 9.02
C SER A 110 30.39 34.48 8.18
N LEU A 111 31.38 33.82 8.78
CA LEU A 111 32.19 32.79 8.10
C LEU A 111 31.37 31.54 7.72
N PHE A 112 30.44 31.10 8.57
CA PHE A 112 29.59 29.93 8.26
C PHE A 112 28.52 30.21 7.19
N ASN A 113 28.00 31.44 7.10
CA ASN A 113 26.99 31.79 6.08
C ASN A 113 27.57 31.98 4.67
N LEU A 114 28.90 32.02 4.50
CA LEU A 114 29.58 32.37 3.25
C LEU A 114 29.78 31.17 2.28
N HIS A 115 28.96 30.11 2.40
CA HIS A 115 29.08 28.92 1.55
C HIS A 115 27.79 28.31 0.98
N PHE A 116 26.61 28.92 1.17
CA PHE A 116 25.33 28.38 0.67
C PHE A 116 24.38 29.39 -0.02
N MET A 117 24.93 30.18 -0.94
CA MET A 117 24.20 30.88 -2.01
C MET A 117 25.11 30.96 -3.26
N HIS A 118 24.66 30.83 -4.52
CA HIS A 118 23.35 30.46 -5.09
C HIS A 118 23.61 30.00 -6.54
N ILE A 119 22.88 28.99 -7.06
CA ILE A 119 22.63 28.88 -8.52
C ILE A 119 21.16 28.51 -8.77
N SER A 120 20.39 29.48 -9.23
CA SER A 120 19.18 29.25 -10.04
C SER A 120 19.48 29.58 -11.52
N PRO A 121 18.85 28.92 -12.50
CA PRO A 121 19.06 29.22 -13.91
C PRO A 121 18.36 30.52 -14.36
N LEU A 122 19.01 31.67 -14.20
CA LEU A 122 18.70 32.87 -14.98
C LEU A 122 19.37 32.79 -16.37
N PHE A 123 18.64 33.19 -17.41
CA PHE A 123 19.18 33.63 -18.70
C PHE A 123 18.42 34.88 -19.17
N LEU A 124 19.15 35.81 -19.77
CA LEU A 124 18.62 37.01 -20.45
C LEU A 124 18.77 36.77 -21.99
N ASN A 125 18.46 37.65 -22.94
CA ASN A 125 18.19 39.10 -22.91
C ASN A 125 17.56 39.57 -24.25
N LYS A 126 17.10 40.83 -24.31
CA LYS A 126 16.64 41.58 -25.51
C LYS A 126 15.32 41.06 -26.14
N GLU A 127 14.43 41.90 -26.67
CA GLU A 127 14.53 43.32 -27.03
C GLU A 127 13.69 44.29 -26.16
N ASN A 128 13.71 45.59 -26.50
CA ASN A 128 13.29 46.67 -25.61
C ASN A 128 12.89 47.96 -26.37
N LYS A 129 11.58 48.27 -26.45
CA LYS A 129 10.99 49.65 -26.33
C LYS A 129 9.49 49.73 -26.71
N LYS A 130 8.72 50.53 -25.94
CA LYS A 130 7.48 51.29 -26.29
C LYS A 130 6.28 50.45 -26.83
N ASN A 131 5.13 50.33 -26.16
CA ASN A 131 4.31 51.34 -25.45
C ASN A 131 3.74 50.78 -24.11
N LEU A 132 3.73 51.52 -22.98
CA LEU A 132 2.67 52.42 -22.43
C LEU A 132 1.26 51.78 -22.31
N CYS A 133 0.44 51.92 -21.25
CA CYS A 133 0.54 52.42 -19.84
C CYS A 133 -0.74 51.94 -19.05
N MET A 134 -0.87 51.84 -17.71
CA MET A 134 -1.04 52.86 -16.63
C MET A 134 -2.17 53.92 -16.89
N PRO A 135 -2.86 54.55 -15.89
CA PRO A 135 -2.85 54.42 -14.42
C PRO A 135 -4.29 54.53 -13.74
N PHE A 136 -4.51 55.50 -12.83
CA PHE A 136 -5.67 55.74 -11.94
C PHE A 136 -6.49 57.01 -12.34
N ILE A 137 -7.70 57.19 -11.76
CA ILE A 137 -8.49 58.47 -11.63
C ILE A 137 -9.36 58.97 -12.83
N ASN A 138 -10.66 58.62 -12.78
CA ASN A 138 -11.88 59.48 -12.76
C ASN A 138 -11.93 60.85 -13.51
N ILE A 139 -12.88 61.04 -14.46
CA ILE A 139 -13.93 62.12 -14.49
C ILE A 139 -14.89 62.04 -15.72
N ARG A 140 -16.09 62.66 -15.55
CA ARG A 140 -17.32 62.72 -16.37
C ARG A 140 -17.26 63.20 -17.85
N LYS A 141 -18.34 62.88 -18.60
CA LYS A 141 -18.88 63.47 -19.88
C LYS A 141 -18.08 63.10 -21.15
N LYS A 142 -18.65 62.98 -22.37
CA LYS A 142 -20.04 63.15 -22.88
C LYS A 142 -20.27 62.29 -24.17
N THR A 143 -21.53 62.22 -24.63
CA THR A 143 -22.06 62.06 -26.02
C THR A 143 -21.08 62.14 -27.22
N HIS A 144 -21.29 61.53 -28.41
CA HIS A 144 -22.50 60.92 -29.03
C HIS A 144 -22.12 60.07 -30.28
N LEU A 145 -22.77 58.91 -30.50
CA LEU A 145 -23.33 58.34 -31.75
C LEU A 145 -23.70 56.86 -31.43
N ALA A 146 -24.87 56.28 -31.70
CA ALA A 146 -25.94 56.44 -32.70
C ALA A 146 -25.67 55.70 -34.04
N GLY A 147 -26.30 54.52 -34.19
CA GLY A 147 -26.24 53.67 -35.39
C GLY A 147 -25.10 52.63 -35.34
N LEU A 148 -25.25 51.37 -35.78
CA LEU A 148 -26.44 50.65 -36.24
C LEU A 148 -26.66 49.36 -35.42
N LEU A 149 -27.80 49.25 -34.73
CA LEU A 149 -28.54 48.00 -34.58
C LEU A 149 -30.04 48.33 -34.43
N ARG A 150 -30.62 48.84 -35.52
CA ARG A 150 -32.07 49.06 -35.67
C ARG A 150 -32.61 48.11 -36.72
N LYS A 151 -33.57 47.27 -36.28
CA LYS A 151 -34.70 46.61 -36.99
C LYS A 151 -34.84 45.19 -36.42
N VAL A 152 -36.01 44.72 -35.96
CA VAL A 152 -37.38 45.27 -36.03
C VAL A 152 -38.01 45.42 -34.63
N LYS A 153 -39.11 46.18 -34.59
CA LYS A 153 -40.03 46.48 -33.45
C LYS A 153 -40.71 45.18 -32.92
N SER A 154 -41.50 45.14 -31.83
CA SER A 154 -42.32 46.20 -31.21
C SER A 154 -42.77 45.93 -29.75
N THR A 155 -42.78 47.00 -28.91
CA THR A 155 -43.78 47.36 -27.85
C THR A 155 -44.21 46.34 -26.76
N ASN A 156 -44.45 46.69 -25.49
CA ASN A 156 -44.47 48.00 -24.81
C ASN A 156 -44.33 47.87 -23.26
N SER A 157 -44.01 48.99 -22.57
CA SER A 157 -44.24 49.38 -21.15
C SER A 157 -44.71 48.35 -20.09
N SER A 158 -44.32 48.36 -18.79
CA SER A 158 -43.38 49.12 -17.92
C SER A 158 -43.37 48.44 -16.50
N ARG A 159 -42.99 48.95 -15.30
CA ARG A 159 -42.55 50.26 -14.72
C ARG A 159 -41.94 50.03 -13.31
N ASN A 160 -40.81 50.69 -12.96
CA ASN A 160 -40.21 50.80 -11.59
C ASN A 160 -39.78 49.49 -10.85
N GLY A 161 -38.87 49.48 -9.85
CA GLY A 161 -37.86 50.48 -9.47
C GLY A 161 -37.29 50.36 -8.03
N LYS A 162 -35.94 50.25 -7.92
CA LYS A 162 -35.04 50.45 -6.73
C LYS A 162 -34.78 49.28 -5.74
N SER A 163 -33.59 49.39 -5.12
CA SER A 163 -33.15 48.84 -3.81
C SER A 163 -32.30 47.55 -3.73
N ILE A 164 -31.15 47.54 -4.43
CA ILE A 164 -29.98 46.73 -3.99
C ILE A 164 -29.35 47.41 -2.77
N ARG A 165 -29.58 46.88 -1.56
CA ARG A 165 -28.85 47.19 -0.30
C ARG A 165 -29.27 46.18 0.79
N ARG A 166 -28.37 45.88 1.75
CA ARG A 166 -28.54 44.93 2.88
C ARG A 166 -28.57 43.43 2.52
N ALA A 167 -27.45 42.90 2.03
CA ALA A 167 -27.19 41.44 1.99
C ALA A 167 -25.77 41.06 2.46
N PHE A 168 -25.00 42.01 3.03
CA PHE A 168 -23.63 41.79 3.48
C PHE A 168 -23.33 42.57 4.76
N LEU A 169 -22.88 41.81 5.77
CA LEU A 169 -22.33 42.16 7.10
C LEU A 169 -23.28 42.12 8.31
N ARG A 170 -23.03 41.09 9.14
CA ARG A 170 -23.19 40.99 10.61
C ARG A 170 -24.62 40.93 11.16
N SER A 171 -24.93 40.24 12.26
CA SER A 171 -24.42 39.05 12.98
C SER A 171 -25.22 38.94 14.31
N PHE A 172 -25.11 37.81 15.04
CA PHE A 172 -25.56 37.61 16.44
C PHE A 172 -27.08 37.43 16.75
N ALA A 173 -27.33 36.87 17.95
CA ALA A 173 -28.58 36.86 18.74
C ALA A 173 -29.76 35.94 18.33
N TYR A 174 -29.55 34.62 18.49
CA TYR A 174 -30.25 33.70 19.44
C TYR A 174 -31.62 34.11 20.07
N ILE A 175 -32.59 33.16 20.09
CA ILE A 175 -33.92 33.10 20.80
C ILE A 175 -34.93 34.26 20.53
N THR A 176 -36.26 34.08 20.32
CA THR A 176 -37.27 33.20 20.96
C THR A 176 -38.54 32.90 20.10
N SER A 177 -39.20 31.78 20.43
CA SER A 177 -40.67 31.52 20.46
C SER A 177 -41.67 31.92 19.33
N THR A 178 -42.34 30.89 18.80
CA THR A 178 -43.81 30.76 18.55
C THR A 178 -44.61 31.80 17.72
N SER A 179 -45.10 31.39 16.54
CA SER A 179 -46.53 31.32 16.12
C SER A 179 -46.61 31.07 14.60
N ARG A 180 -46.95 29.88 14.05
CA ARG A 180 -48.20 29.07 14.05
C ARG A 180 -49.26 29.54 13.04
N SER A 181 -49.50 28.71 12.01
CA SER A 181 -50.60 28.78 10.98
C SER A 181 -50.52 29.94 9.95
N VAL A 182 -51.15 29.93 8.75
CA VAL A 182 -52.46 29.40 8.31
C VAL A 182 -52.51 29.02 6.79
N LYS A 183 -52.89 27.76 6.46
CA LYS A 183 -53.57 27.26 5.20
C LYS A 183 -52.88 27.54 3.82
N TYR A 184 -53.28 27.00 2.66
CA TYR A 184 -54.41 26.14 2.22
C TYR A 184 -53.88 24.88 1.48
N HIS A 185 -54.27 23.67 1.87
CA HIS A 185 -55.33 22.83 1.27
C HIS A 185 -55.03 22.27 -0.15
N VAL A 186 -54.86 20.95 -0.22
CA VAL A 186 -55.27 20.12 -1.36
C VAL A 186 -56.68 19.59 -1.08
N TYR A 187 -57.49 19.38 -2.11
CA TYR A 187 -58.92 19.05 -1.97
C TYR A 187 -59.19 17.57 -1.58
N GLN A 188 -60.40 17.31 -1.09
CA GLN A 188 -60.84 16.03 -0.55
C GLN A 188 -61.48 15.07 -1.59
N LEU A 189 -61.37 13.76 -1.30
CA LEU A 189 -62.35 12.68 -1.56
C LEU A 189 -62.69 12.38 -3.05
N ASN A 190 -63.22 11.21 -3.45
CA ASN A 190 -63.67 9.99 -2.75
C ASN A 190 -63.29 8.77 -3.65
N LYS A 191 -63.88 7.56 -3.76
CA LYS A 191 -64.96 6.69 -3.21
C LYS A 191 -64.56 5.28 -3.74
N LEU A 192 -64.57 4.11 -3.10
CA LEU A 192 -64.82 3.54 -1.75
C LEU A 192 -63.78 2.37 -1.57
N ILE A 193 -63.79 1.41 -0.62
CA ILE A 193 -64.75 1.01 0.43
C ILE A 193 -64.03 0.54 1.73
N ARG A 194 -64.45 -0.60 2.31
CA ARG A 194 -64.03 -1.24 3.58
C ARG A 194 -63.62 -2.69 3.29
N GLY A 195 -62.81 -3.41 4.09
CA GLY A 195 -62.13 -3.04 5.34
C GLY A 195 -62.02 -4.23 6.30
N LYS A 196 -61.82 -3.92 7.60
CA LYS A 196 -61.70 -4.81 8.79
C LYS A 196 -60.38 -5.59 9.00
N LYS A 197 -59.74 -5.27 10.13
CA LYS A 197 -58.82 -6.16 10.89
C LYS A 197 -59.53 -7.46 11.30
N ILE A 198 -58.76 -8.52 11.53
CA ILE A 198 -58.85 -9.34 12.76
C ILE A 198 -57.42 -9.50 13.30
N GLU A 199 -57.28 -9.53 14.63
CA GLU A 199 -56.02 -9.73 15.36
C GLU A 199 -55.95 -11.19 15.86
N PHE A 200 -54.75 -11.72 16.09
CA PHE A 200 -54.59 -12.84 17.04
C PHE A 200 -53.35 -12.66 17.90
N GLN A 201 -53.52 -12.84 19.22
CA GLN A 201 -52.48 -12.70 20.23
C GLN A 201 -51.85 -14.06 20.56
N THR A 202 -50.65 -13.99 21.14
CA THR A 202 -49.90 -15.11 21.70
C THR A 202 -50.62 -15.82 22.85
N ARG A 203 -50.46 -17.15 22.93
CA ARG A 203 -50.38 -17.89 24.20
C ARG A 203 -49.39 -19.04 24.09
N ARG A 204 -48.58 -19.21 25.14
CA ARG A 204 -47.93 -20.49 25.48
C ARG A 204 -48.90 -21.26 26.38
N GLU A 205 -48.92 -22.59 26.33
CA GLU A 205 -48.51 -23.45 27.45
C GLU A 205 -48.72 -24.96 27.18
N MET A 206 -48.12 -25.74 28.08
CA MET A 206 -47.88 -27.19 28.16
C MET A 206 -49.06 -28.12 27.80
N ILE A 207 -48.75 -29.32 27.27
CA ILE A 207 -48.95 -30.64 27.95
C ILE A 207 -48.43 -31.81 27.07
N ASN A 208 -48.15 -32.96 27.69
CA ASN A 208 -47.58 -34.16 27.06
C ASN A 208 -48.61 -35.05 26.35
N GLY A 209 -48.15 -35.86 25.38
CA GLY A 209 -48.54 -37.28 25.30
C GLY A 209 -49.36 -37.75 24.09
N SER A 210 -48.81 -38.76 23.38
CA SER A 210 -49.49 -39.84 22.63
C SER A 210 -50.64 -39.51 21.66
N GLY A 211 -50.44 -39.85 20.38
CA GLY A 211 -51.52 -39.97 19.38
C GLY A 211 -50.96 -40.15 17.97
N GLU A 212 -51.24 -41.28 17.31
CA GLU A 212 -50.75 -41.58 15.96
C GLU A 212 -51.64 -41.03 14.83
N ASN A 213 -51.07 -40.93 13.63
CA ASN A 213 -51.70 -41.17 12.32
C ASN A 213 -53.09 -40.59 12.03
N GLN A 214 -53.16 -39.51 11.21
CA GLN A 214 -54.00 -39.50 9.99
C GLN A 214 -53.89 -38.25 9.06
N LEU A 215 -53.11 -37.21 9.39
CA LEU A 215 -53.15 -35.93 8.65
C LEU A 215 -52.09 -35.75 7.54
N GLU A 216 -50.93 -36.41 7.57
CA GLU A 216 -49.85 -36.17 6.59
C GLU A 216 -50.14 -36.69 5.17
N LYS A 217 -51.16 -37.53 4.96
CA LYS A 217 -51.51 -38.03 3.63
C LYS A 217 -52.34 -37.08 2.76
N ARG A 218 -52.89 -35.98 3.29
CA ARG A 218 -53.78 -35.08 2.53
C ARG A 218 -53.19 -33.73 2.10
N HIS A 219 -51.91 -33.47 2.36
CA HIS A 219 -51.23 -32.24 1.91
C HIS A 219 -50.11 -32.45 0.88
N ASN A 220 -49.77 -33.69 0.55
CA ASN A 220 -48.83 -34.00 -0.54
C ASN A 220 -49.55 -34.18 -1.89
N GLU A 221 -50.80 -34.67 -1.88
CA GLU A 221 -51.58 -34.90 -3.11
C GLU A 221 -52.02 -33.61 -3.81
N GLU A 222 -52.29 -32.52 -3.06
CA GLU A 222 -52.67 -31.21 -3.63
C GLU A 222 -51.49 -30.41 -4.22
N LYS A 223 -50.23 -30.82 -3.97
CA LYS A 223 -49.04 -30.12 -4.50
C LYS A 223 -48.63 -30.61 -5.88
N GLU A 224 -48.62 -31.92 -6.12
CA GLU A 224 -48.20 -32.46 -7.42
C GLU A 224 -49.11 -32.02 -8.58
N ASP A 225 -50.40 -31.84 -8.31
CA ASP A 225 -51.39 -31.49 -9.35
C ASP A 225 -51.32 -30.01 -9.74
N TYR A 226 -50.76 -29.14 -8.89
CA TYR A 226 -50.52 -27.73 -9.23
C TYR A 226 -49.26 -27.55 -10.07
N GLU A 227 -48.18 -28.30 -9.78
CA GLU A 227 -46.92 -28.22 -10.54
C GLU A 227 -47.03 -28.85 -11.93
N LYS A 228 -47.77 -29.96 -12.08
CA LYS A 228 -48.11 -30.53 -13.40
C LYS A 228 -48.84 -29.53 -14.30
N LYS A 229 -49.64 -28.61 -13.73
CA LYS A 229 -50.49 -27.68 -14.48
C LYS A 229 -49.79 -26.42 -14.98
N LEU A 230 -48.61 -26.08 -14.45
CA LEU A 230 -47.75 -25.00 -15.00
C LEU A 230 -46.80 -25.49 -16.12
N MET A 231 -46.71 -26.79 -16.35
CA MET A 231 -45.77 -27.41 -17.30
C MET A 231 -46.32 -27.62 -18.73
N MET A 232 -47.55 -27.16 -19.02
CA MET A 232 -48.23 -27.44 -20.32
C MET A 232 -48.66 -26.19 -21.11
N ASP A 233 -48.22 -24.98 -20.74
CA ASP A 233 -48.77 -23.74 -21.29
C ASP A 233 -47.67 -22.71 -21.68
N ARG A 234 -46.72 -23.14 -22.53
CA ARG A 234 -45.64 -22.30 -23.11
C ARG A 234 -45.22 -22.64 -24.56
N ASP A 235 -46.11 -23.20 -25.37
CA ASP A 235 -45.93 -23.24 -26.82
C ASP A 235 -46.74 -22.10 -27.47
N VAL A 236 -46.05 -21.01 -27.84
CA VAL A 236 -46.63 -19.91 -28.65
C VAL A 236 -45.64 -19.50 -29.73
N GLU A 237 -46.11 -19.51 -30.98
CA GLU A 237 -45.30 -19.33 -32.18
C GLU A 237 -44.72 -17.92 -32.33
N VAL A 238 -43.51 -17.81 -32.90
CA VAL A 238 -42.99 -16.55 -33.45
C VAL A 238 -42.77 -16.71 -34.96
N LEU A 239 -43.64 -16.09 -35.74
CA LEU A 239 -43.62 -16.13 -37.21
C LEU A 239 -42.44 -15.31 -37.77
N ASN A 240 -41.41 -16.00 -38.26
CA ASN A 240 -40.27 -15.38 -38.95
C ASN A 240 -40.51 -15.26 -40.47
N THR A 241 -40.96 -14.11 -40.95
CA THR A 241 -41.10 -13.83 -42.40
C THR A 241 -39.77 -13.35 -43.00
N GLY A 242 -38.88 -14.30 -43.33
CA GLY A 242 -37.59 -14.02 -43.98
C GLY A 242 -37.42 -14.80 -45.29
N VAL A 243 -37.87 -14.24 -46.41
CA VAL A 243 -37.67 -14.86 -47.74
C VAL A 243 -36.24 -14.62 -48.23
N ASN A 244 -35.53 -15.67 -48.62
CA ASN A 244 -34.37 -15.54 -49.50
C ASN A 244 -34.46 -16.52 -50.69
N ARG A 245 -33.80 -16.16 -51.79
CA ARG A 245 -33.95 -16.82 -53.10
C ARG A 245 -32.90 -17.91 -53.30
N ASN A 246 -33.35 -19.16 -53.39
CA ASN A 246 -32.98 -20.13 -54.45
C ASN A 246 -33.59 -21.50 -54.11
N GLY A 247 -34.56 -21.96 -54.89
CA GLY A 247 -35.31 -23.18 -54.58
C GLY A 247 -34.63 -24.45 -55.08
N MET A 248 -34.03 -25.22 -54.17
CA MET A 248 -33.81 -26.67 -54.34
C MET A 248 -34.11 -27.39 -53.02
N SER A 249 -34.88 -28.47 -53.09
CA SER A 249 -35.31 -29.27 -51.95
C SER A 249 -34.31 -30.40 -51.68
N ILE A 250 -33.70 -30.41 -50.50
CA ILE A 250 -33.00 -31.59 -49.94
C ILE A 250 -33.74 -32.00 -48.67
N LYS A 251 -34.12 -33.29 -48.57
CA LYS A 251 -34.73 -33.86 -47.37
C LYS A 251 -33.64 -34.28 -46.38
N SER A 252 -33.55 -33.61 -45.24
CA SER A 252 -32.85 -34.10 -44.05
C SER A 252 -33.84 -34.71 -43.06
N ALA A 253 -33.38 -35.70 -42.28
CA ALA A 253 -34.17 -36.30 -41.20
C ALA A 253 -34.20 -35.38 -39.96
N PRO A 254 -35.24 -35.45 -39.11
CA PRO A 254 -35.32 -34.63 -37.90
C PRO A 254 -34.25 -35.04 -36.89
N PHE A 255 -33.38 -34.08 -36.53
CA PHE A 255 -32.45 -34.22 -35.40
C PHE A 255 -33.25 -34.18 -34.09
N SER A 256 -33.08 -35.17 -33.22
CA SER A 256 -33.65 -35.13 -31.87
C SER A 256 -32.84 -34.16 -31.00
N MET A 257 -33.45 -33.07 -30.54
CA MET A 257 -32.79 -32.19 -29.57
C MET A 257 -32.64 -32.90 -28.23
N SER A 258 -31.39 -33.06 -27.78
CA SER A 258 -31.08 -33.38 -26.39
C SER A 258 -31.58 -32.27 -25.46
N PRO A 259 -31.98 -32.58 -24.21
CA PRO A 259 -32.37 -31.55 -23.25
C PRO A 259 -31.19 -30.64 -22.92
N ILE A 260 -31.41 -29.33 -23.01
CA ILE A 260 -30.41 -28.29 -22.68
C ILE A 260 -30.12 -28.33 -21.18
N LEU A 261 -28.85 -28.53 -20.80
CA LEU A 261 -28.42 -28.63 -19.41
C LEU A 261 -27.97 -27.27 -18.86
N SER A 262 -28.44 -26.90 -17.66
CA SER A 262 -27.92 -25.74 -16.93
C SER A 262 -26.51 -25.99 -16.39
N SER A 263 -25.73 -24.95 -16.14
CA SER A 263 -24.40 -25.06 -15.51
C SER A 263 -24.43 -25.78 -14.15
N GLU A 264 -25.52 -25.63 -13.40
CA GLU A 264 -25.77 -26.35 -12.15
C GLU A 264 -25.96 -27.86 -12.38
N GLN A 265 -26.72 -28.26 -13.41
CA GLN A 265 -26.87 -29.66 -13.79
C GLN A 265 -25.57 -30.26 -14.34
N VAL A 266 -24.80 -29.52 -15.14
CA VAL A 266 -23.49 -29.96 -15.66
C VAL A 266 -22.52 -30.22 -14.50
N ARG A 267 -22.32 -29.24 -13.60
CA ARG A 267 -21.52 -29.37 -12.38
C ARG A 267 -21.98 -30.53 -11.50
N GLY A 268 -23.29 -30.66 -11.29
CA GLY A 268 -23.88 -31.76 -10.50
C GLY A 268 -23.67 -33.14 -11.12
N ASN A 269 -23.79 -33.27 -12.44
CA ASN A 269 -23.58 -34.52 -13.17
C ASN A 269 -22.11 -34.97 -13.09
N PHE A 270 -21.14 -34.06 -13.24
CA PHE A 270 -19.71 -34.35 -13.06
C PHE A 270 -19.42 -34.93 -11.66
N ILE A 271 -19.84 -34.22 -10.61
CA ILE A 271 -19.57 -34.60 -9.22
C ILE A 271 -20.25 -35.94 -8.89
N ASN A 272 -21.52 -36.12 -9.26
CA ASN A 272 -22.25 -37.37 -9.00
C ASN A 272 -21.68 -38.56 -9.78
N TYR A 273 -21.21 -38.35 -11.02
CA TYR A 273 -20.57 -39.41 -11.81
C TYR A 273 -19.31 -39.95 -11.11
N PHE A 274 -18.36 -39.09 -10.74
CA PHE A 274 -17.13 -39.53 -10.08
C PHE A 274 -17.36 -40.04 -8.65
N LYS A 275 -18.32 -39.48 -7.92
CA LYS A 275 -18.80 -40.03 -6.64
C LYS A 275 -19.26 -41.48 -6.79
N ASN A 276 -20.00 -41.81 -7.86
CA ASN A 276 -20.39 -43.19 -8.18
C ASN A 276 -19.20 -44.08 -8.63
N LYS A 277 -18.07 -43.49 -9.06
CA LYS A 277 -16.78 -44.18 -9.27
C LYS A 277 -15.88 -44.16 -8.01
N ASN A 278 -16.47 -44.06 -6.81
CA ASN A 278 -15.82 -44.02 -5.50
C ASN A 278 -14.83 -42.85 -5.26
N HIS A 279 -15.05 -41.68 -5.87
CA HIS A 279 -14.29 -40.47 -5.54
C HIS A 279 -14.91 -39.75 -4.34
N THR A 280 -14.07 -39.33 -3.39
CA THR A 280 -14.51 -38.46 -2.29
C THR A 280 -14.81 -37.07 -2.86
N VAL A 281 -16.05 -36.59 -2.67
CA VAL A 281 -16.38 -35.19 -2.98
C VAL A 281 -15.70 -34.31 -1.92
N VAL A 282 -14.95 -33.31 -2.37
CA VAL A 282 -14.24 -32.36 -1.49
C VAL A 282 -14.66 -30.91 -1.79
N GLU A 283 -14.55 -30.05 -0.79
CA GLU A 283 -14.90 -28.63 -0.93
C GLU A 283 -13.81 -27.87 -1.68
N SER A 284 -14.20 -26.94 -2.56
CA SER A 284 -13.23 -26.15 -3.34
C SER A 284 -12.36 -25.27 -2.42
N ALA A 285 -11.05 -25.49 -2.51
CA ALA A 285 -10.03 -24.69 -1.85
C ALA A 285 -10.11 -23.19 -2.21
N SER A 286 -9.47 -22.36 -1.39
CA SER A 286 -9.37 -20.92 -1.63
C SER A 286 -8.65 -20.60 -2.95
N VAL A 287 -9.06 -19.51 -3.63
CA VAL A 287 -8.26 -18.92 -4.72
C VAL A 287 -6.95 -18.29 -4.22
N ILE A 288 -6.81 -18.12 -2.90
CA ILE A 288 -5.58 -17.74 -2.22
C ILE A 288 -4.81 -19.03 -1.88
N PRO A 289 -3.70 -19.34 -2.56
CA PRO A 289 -2.92 -20.51 -2.20
C PRO A 289 -2.17 -20.24 -0.90
N TYR A 290 -2.44 -21.09 0.09
CA TYR A 290 -1.80 -21.10 1.40
C TYR A 290 -0.48 -21.87 1.32
N ASN A 291 0.55 -21.36 2.01
CA ASN A 291 1.91 -21.94 2.06
C ASN A 291 2.59 -22.25 0.70
N ASP A 292 2.08 -21.75 -0.42
CA ASP A 292 2.73 -21.84 -1.73
C ASP A 292 3.19 -20.46 -2.22
N SER A 293 4.51 -20.22 -2.18
CA SER A 293 5.13 -18.97 -2.63
C SER A 293 5.34 -18.91 -4.15
N THR A 294 5.11 -20.01 -4.89
CA THR A 294 5.27 -20.00 -6.36
C THR A 294 4.05 -19.48 -7.12
N LEU A 295 2.92 -19.29 -6.44
CA LEU A 295 1.65 -18.88 -7.06
C LEU A 295 1.04 -17.62 -6.42
N LEU A 296 0.54 -16.71 -7.26
CA LEU A 296 -0.28 -15.57 -6.80
C LEU A 296 -1.71 -16.00 -6.46
N PHE A 297 -2.29 -16.90 -7.26
CA PHE A 297 -3.63 -17.46 -7.07
C PHE A 297 -3.62 -18.96 -7.40
N THR A 298 -4.61 -19.69 -6.91
CA THR A 298 -4.92 -21.07 -7.30
C THR A 298 -5.32 -21.08 -8.78
N ASN A 299 -4.51 -21.74 -9.61
CA ASN A 299 -4.61 -21.74 -11.08
C ASN A 299 -5.10 -23.07 -11.67
N ALA A 300 -5.14 -24.13 -10.87
CA ALA A 300 -5.66 -25.46 -11.21
C ALA A 300 -6.12 -26.24 -9.96
N GLY A 301 -7.05 -27.18 -10.13
CA GLY A 301 -7.61 -28.01 -9.05
C GLY A 301 -6.56 -28.77 -8.23
N MET A 302 -5.48 -29.22 -8.87
CA MET A 302 -4.36 -29.90 -8.22
C MET A 302 -3.62 -29.11 -7.14
N ASN A 303 -3.70 -27.77 -7.12
CA ASN A 303 -2.84 -26.97 -6.23
C ASN A 303 -3.06 -27.33 -4.75
N GLN A 304 -4.32 -27.60 -4.35
CA GLN A 304 -4.67 -28.01 -2.98
C GLN A 304 -4.10 -29.38 -2.59
N PHE A 305 -3.86 -30.27 -3.57
CA PHE A 305 -3.32 -31.61 -3.35
C PHE A 305 -1.79 -31.69 -3.56
N LYS A 306 -1.10 -30.55 -3.78
CA LYS A 306 0.36 -30.46 -3.97
C LYS A 306 1.15 -31.30 -2.95
N ARG A 307 0.74 -31.26 -1.68
CA ARG A 307 1.38 -32.05 -0.61
C ARG A 307 1.18 -33.56 -0.76
N ILE A 308 0.04 -34.04 -1.28
CA ILE A 308 -0.21 -35.48 -1.52
C ILE A 308 0.71 -35.99 -2.63
N PHE A 309 0.75 -35.31 -3.78
CA PHE A 309 1.63 -35.68 -4.90
C PHE A 309 3.11 -35.74 -4.49
N LEU A 310 3.55 -34.86 -3.59
CA LEU A 310 4.92 -34.81 -3.07
C LEU A 310 5.17 -35.76 -1.88
N GLY A 311 4.17 -36.49 -1.38
CA GLY A 311 4.31 -37.37 -0.21
C GLY A 311 4.54 -36.64 1.12
N GLN A 312 4.13 -35.37 1.22
CA GLN A 312 4.37 -34.45 2.35
C GLN A 312 3.18 -34.33 3.33
N VAL A 313 2.32 -35.35 3.35
CA VAL A 313 1.10 -35.42 4.18
C VAL A 313 1.24 -36.57 5.18
N ASP A 314 0.81 -36.36 6.44
CA ASP A 314 0.69 -37.47 7.39
C ASP A 314 -0.41 -38.43 6.91
N LYS A 315 -0.05 -39.71 6.79
CA LYS A 315 -0.95 -40.81 6.39
C LYS A 315 -2.16 -40.95 7.31
N ASN A 316 -2.08 -40.46 8.55
CA ASN A 316 -3.19 -40.48 9.52
C ASN A 316 -4.13 -39.26 9.43
N SER A 317 -3.72 -38.20 8.72
CA SER A 317 -4.58 -37.02 8.47
C SER A 317 -5.69 -37.35 7.47
N ASP A 318 -6.76 -36.54 7.45
CA ASP A 318 -7.88 -36.77 6.52
C ASP A 318 -7.45 -36.57 5.05
N LEU A 319 -6.57 -35.60 4.80
CA LEU A 319 -5.93 -35.38 3.50
C LEU A 319 -5.05 -36.58 3.07
N GLY A 320 -4.40 -37.25 4.03
CA GLY A 320 -3.54 -38.43 3.78
C GLY A 320 -4.29 -39.74 3.55
N LYS A 321 -5.61 -39.78 3.81
CA LYS A 321 -6.50 -40.91 3.53
C LYS A 321 -7.14 -40.84 2.13
N LEU A 322 -7.05 -39.70 1.46
CA LEU A 322 -7.61 -39.54 0.11
C LEU A 322 -6.85 -40.40 -0.90
N LYS A 323 -7.58 -41.29 -1.59
CA LYS A 323 -7.12 -42.07 -2.74
C LYS A 323 -7.67 -41.54 -4.07
N ARG A 324 -8.94 -41.11 -4.03
CA ARG A 324 -9.70 -40.57 -5.15
C ARG A 324 -10.45 -39.33 -4.67
N ALA A 325 -10.40 -38.22 -5.41
CA ALA A 325 -11.11 -36.99 -5.06
C ALA A 325 -11.81 -36.36 -6.27
N VAL A 326 -12.91 -35.63 -6.06
CA VAL A 326 -13.62 -34.86 -7.10
C VAL A 326 -14.11 -33.53 -6.53
N ASP A 327 -13.96 -32.45 -7.29
CA ASP A 327 -14.49 -31.13 -6.92
C ASP A 327 -14.90 -30.27 -8.13
N THR A 328 -15.12 -28.98 -7.86
CA THR A 328 -15.29 -27.91 -8.83
C THR A 328 -14.45 -26.70 -8.38
N GLN A 329 -13.15 -26.75 -8.62
CA GLN A 329 -12.20 -25.78 -8.07
C GLN A 329 -12.39 -24.37 -8.65
N LYS A 330 -12.49 -23.38 -7.76
CA LYS A 330 -12.32 -21.95 -8.04
C LYS A 330 -10.90 -21.67 -8.57
N CYS A 331 -10.75 -21.30 -9.84
CA CYS A 331 -9.45 -20.96 -10.42
C CYS A 331 -9.38 -19.49 -10.86
N ILE A 332 -8.25 -18.82 -10.63
CA ILE A 332 -7.97 -17.46 -11.12
C ILE A 332 -6.69 -17.46 -11.96
N ARG A 333 -6.78 -16.92 -13.19
CA ARG A 333 -5.66 -16.73 -14.12
C ARG A 333 -5.40 -15.25 -14.40
N ALA A 334 -4.91 -14.57 -13.37
CA ALA A 334 -4.51 -13.18 -13.43
C ALA A 334 -3.14 -13.00 -12.76
N GLY A 335 -2.11 -12.75 -13.57
CA GLY A 335 -0.71 -12.67 -13.18
C GLY A 335 -0.01 -14.03 -13.00
N GLY A 336 1.31 -14.05 -13.21
CA GLY A 336 2.13 -15.26 -13.16
C GLY A 336 2.33 -15.90 -14.54
N LYS A 337 2.56 -17.22 -14.58
CA LYS A 337 2.79 -18.00 -15.81
C LYS A 337 1.54 -18.10 -16.71
N HIS A 338 0.36 -18.13 -16.09
CA HIS A 338 -0.94 -18.23 -16.75
C HIS A 338 -1.74 -16.95 -16.42
N ASN A 339 -1.99 -16.11 -17.42
CA ASN A 339 -2.54 -14.77 -17.25
C ASN A 339 -3.42 -14.40 -18.44
N ASP A 340 -4.72 -14.59 -18.26
CA ASP A 340 -5.71 -14.51 -19.34
C ASP A 340 -6.41 -13.12 -19.31
N LEU A 341 -6.09 -12.31 -18.29
CA LEU A 341 -6.65 -11.00 -17.94
C LEU A 341 -6.71 -9.98 -19.08
N ASP A 342 -5.71 -9.99 -19.97
CA ASP A 342 -5.63 -8.99 -21.03
C ASP A 342 -6.43 -9.40 -22.27
N ASP A 343 -6.79 -10.69 -22.41
CA ASP A 343 -7.57 -11.23 -23.54
C ASP A 343 -9.07 -11.33 -23.23
N VAL A 344 -9.42 -11.54 -21.96
CA VAL A 344 -10.80 -11.46 -21.43
C VAL A 344 -11.58 -10.28 -22.02
N GLY A 345 -12.64 -10.64 -22.74
CA GLY A 345 -13.58 -9.75 -23.43
C GLY A 345 -13.33 -9.56 -24.93
N LYS A 346 -12.10 -9.74 -25.41
CA LYS A 346 -11.75 -9.72 -26.85
C LYS A 346 -12.33 -10.94 -27.55
N ASP A 347 -12.09 -12.11 -26.97
CA ASP A 347 -12.60 -13.40 -27.41
C ASP A 347 -13.85 -13.84 -26.62
N VAL A 348 -14.27 -15.08 -26.87
CA VAL A 348 -15.52 -15.68 -26.41
C VAL A 348 -15.33 -16.79 -25.37
N TYR A 349 -14.10 -17.06 -24.90
CA TYR A 349 -13.77 -18.26 -24.12
C TYR A 349 -12.68 -18.12 -23.03
N HIS A 350 -11.93 -17.02 -22.95
CA HIS A 350 -11.02 -16.72 -21.84
C HIS A 350 -11.71 -15.99 -20.68
N HIS A 351 -11.27 -16.29 -19.46
CA HIS A 351 -11.85 -15.79 -18.21
C HIS A 351 -10.77 -15.48 -17.15
N THR A 352 -10.93 -14.44 -16.34
CA THR A 352 -10.03 -14.22 -15.18
C THR A 352 -10.33 -15.18 -14.04
N PHE A 353 -11.59 -15.61 -13.92
CA PHE A 353 -12.08 -16.61 -12.99
C PHE A 353 -12.97 -17.62 -13.72
N PHE A 354 -12.71 -18.89 -13.50
CA PHE A 354 -13.48 -20.00 -14.06
C PHE A 354 -13.54 -21.16 -13.05
N GLU A 355 -14.46 -22.09 -13.27
CA GLU A 355 -14.59 -23.29 -12.44
C GLU A 355 -13.94 -24.49 -13.15
N MET A 356 -12.93 -25.08 -12.52
CA MET A 356 -12.24 -26.27 -13.00
C MET A 356 -12.90 -27.51 -12.37
N LEU A 357 -13.73 -28.20 -13.14
CA LEU A 357 -14.22 -29.53 -12.79
C LEU A 357 -13.03 -30.51 -12.87
N GLY A 358 -12.66 -31.11 -11.74
CA GLY A 358 -11.49 -31.98 -11.67
C GLY A 358 -11.71 -33.27 -10.88
N ASN A 359 -11.02 -34.32 -11.30
CA ASN A 359 -10.97 -35.61 -10.61
C ASN A 359 -9.52 -36.07 -10.44
N TRP A 360 -9.19 -36.60 -9.26
CA TRP A 360 -7.83 -36.98 -8.88
C TRP A 360 -7.70 -38.43 -8.48
N SER A 361 -6.54 -39.01 -8.80
CA SER A 361 -6.07 -40.30 -8.31
C SER A 361 -4.72 -40.14 -7.65
N PHE A 362 -4.58 -40.64 -6.42
CA PHE A 362 -3.36 -40.60 -5.63
C PHE A 362 -2.76 -42.01 -5.54
N GLY A 363 -2.28 -42.53 -6.69
CA GLY A 363 -1.71 -43.87 -6.80
C GLY A 363 -2.71 -45.03 -6.78
N ASP A 364 -3.98 -44.78 -7.11
CA ASP A 364 -5.06 -45.78 -7.08
C ASP A 364 -5.43 -46.29 -8.48
N TYR A 365 -5.70 -45.37 -9.42
CA TYR A 365 -5.81 -45.63 -10.87
C TYR A 365 -4.93 -44.67 -11.71
N PHE A 366 -4.75 -44.96 -13.00
CA PHE A 366 -3.93 -44.16 -13.91
C PHE A 366 -4.58 -44.05 -15.32
N LYS A 367 -3.77 -43.90 -16.38
CA LYS A 367 -4.18 -43.57 -17.77
C LYS A 367 -5.44 -44.28 -18.26
N GLU A 368 -5.49 -45.61 -18.16
CA GLU A 368 -6.56 -46.42 -18.76
C GLU A 368 -7.94 -46.09 -18.14
N GLU A 369 -8.11 -46.28 -16.83
CA GLU A 369 -9.34 -45.85 -16.13
C GLU A 369 -9.65 -44.36 -16.36
N SER A 370 -8.64 -43.48 -16.40
CA SER A 370 -8.89 -42.04 -16.57
C SER A 370 -9.42 -41.66 -17.95
N ILE A 371 -8.94 -42.31 -19.02
CA ILE A 371 -9.42 -42.11 -20.39
C ILE A 371 -10.79 -42.76 -20.57
N ASP A 372 -10.95 -43.99 -20.08
CA ASP A 372 -12.22 -44.73 -20.09
C ASP A 372 -13.33 -43.93 -19.35
N TYR A 373 -13.02 -43.30 -18.20
CA TYR A 373 -13.96 -42.42 -17.46
C TYR A 373 -14.28 -41.11 -18.21
N ALA A 374 -13.29 -40.48 -18.84
CA ALA A 374 -13.51 -39.24 -19.57
C ALA A 374 -14.41 -39.46 -20.81
N TRP A 375 -14.17 -40.54 -21.54
CA TRP A 375 -14.99 -40.93 -22.69
C TRP A 375 -16.43 -41.27 -22.31
N ASP A 376 -16.61 -42.06 -21.25
CA ASP A 376 -17.94 -42.45 -20.72
C ASP A 376 -18.72 -41.22 -20.22
N LEU A 377 -18.08 -40.27 -19.54
CA LEU A 377 -18.75 -39.02 -19.14
C LEU A 377 -19.19 -38.19 -20.36
N LEU A 378 -18.29 -37.92 -21.32
CA LEU A 378 -18.60 -37.08 -22.49
C LEU A 378 -19.68 -37.71 -23.39
N THR A 379 -19.53 -38.99 -23.73
CA THR A 379 -20.40 -39.66 -24.73
C THR A 379 -21.65 -40.31 -24.12
N ASN A 380 -21.55 -40.92 -22.93
CA ASN A 380 -22.70 -41.61 -22.32
C ASN A 380 -23.50 -40.76 -21.33
N VAL A 381 -22.87 -39.86 -20.57
CA VAL A 381 -23.58 -39.00 -19.60
C VAL A 381 -24.02 -37.69 -20.25
N TYR A 382 -23.10 -36.95 -20.88
CA TYR A 382 -23.40 -35.67 -21.53
C TYR A 382 -23.95 -35.77 -22.95
N LYS A 383 -23.90 -36.96 -23.57
CA LYS A 383 -24.37 -37.22 -24.95
C LYS A 383 -23.74 -36.31 -26.01
N ILE A 384 -22.47 -35.97 -25.81
CA ILE A 384 -21.66 -35.28 -26.83
C ILE A 384 -21.34 -36.27 -27.95
N ASP A 385 -21.51 -35.80 -29.18
CA ASP A 385 -21.23 -36.54 -30.41
C ASP A 385 -19.74 -36.93 -30.50
N ALA A 386 -19.49 -38.24 -30.49
CA ALA A 386 -18.16 -38.84 -30.54
C ALA A 386 -17.40 -38.54 -31.84
N ASP A 387 -18.08 -38.28 -32.96
CA ASP A 387 -17.42 -37.97 -34.24
C ASP A 387 -16.91 -36.53 -34.34
N ARG A 388 -17.22 -35.71 -33.34
CA ARG A 388 -16.76 -34.32 -33.20
C ARG A 388 -15.63 -34.15 -32.17
N LEU A 389 -15.23 -35.24 -31.51
CA LEU A 389 -14.11 -35.28 -30.57
C LEU A 389 -12.79 -35.59 -31.30
N TYR A 390 -11.76 -34.84 -30.92
CA TYR A 390 -10.35 -35.02 -31.26
C TYR A 390 -9.55 -35.14 -29.95
N VAL A 391 -8.45 -35.89 -29.95
CA VAL A 391 -7.65 -36.11 -28.73
C VAL A 391 -6.16 -35.98 -29.01
N THR A 392 -5.40 -35.47 -28.04
CA THR A 392 -3.96 -35.22 -28.17
C THR A 392 -3.12 -36.11 -27.26
N TYR A 393 -1.86 -36.35 -27.60
CA TYR A 393 -0.91 -37.06 -26.73
C TYR A 393 0.50 -36.50 -26.86
N PHE A 394 1.33 -36.74 -25.84
CA PHE A 394 2.70 -36.26 -25.79
C PHE A 394 3.61 -36.97 -26.79
N GLY A 395 3.97 -36.28 -27.88
CA GLY A 395 4.87 -36.73 -28.94
C GLY A 395 6.36 -36.78 -28.57
N GLY A 396 6.71 -36.52 -27.31
CA GLY A 396 8.09 -36.43 -26.83
C GLY A 396 8.75 -35.07 -27.06
N ASP A 397 9.86 -34.81 -26.35
CA ASP A 397 10.70 -33.62 -26.58
C ASP A 397 12.19 -33.97 -26.54
N LYS A 398 12.96 -33.44 -27.50
CA LYS A 398 14.41 -33.68 -27.64
C LYS A 398 15.23 -33.12 -26.48
N ASN A 399 14.70 -32.16 -25.74
CA ASN A 399 15.33 -31.53 -24.59
C ASN A 399 15.03 -32.26 -23.27
N LEU A 400 14.05 -33.18 -23.25
CA LEU A 400 13.53 -33.80 -22.03
C LEU A 400 13.63 -35.34 -22.09
N ALA A 401 14.86 -35.84 -22.27
CA ALA A 401 15.18 -37.26 -22.43
C ALA A 401 14.74 -38.19 -21.27
N THR A 402 14.26 -37.64 -20.15
CA THR A 402 13.66 -38.38 -19.03
C THR A 402 12.16 -38.71 -19.23
N CYS A 403 11.50 -38.13 -20.22
CA CYS A 403 10.11 -38.43 -20.62
C CYS A 403 10.04 -38.67 -22.15
N PRO A 404 9.91 -39.93 -22.61
CA PRO A 404 9.75 -40.24 -24.03
C PRO A 404 8.31 -39.94 -24.53
N GLU A 405 8.08 -40.19 -25.80
CA GLU A 405 6.75 -40.19 -26.44
C GLU A 405 5.76 -41.13 -25.73
N ASP A 406 4.53 -40.67 -25.49
CA ASP A 406 3.49 -41.40 -24.76
C ASP A 406 2.63 -42.29 -25.70
N LEU A 407 3.28 -43.29 -26.27
CA LEU A 407 2.63 -44.30 -27.12
C LEU A 407 1.60 -45.17 -26.35
N GLU A 408 1.67 -45.20 -25.02
CA GLU A 408 0.68 -45.86 -24.16
C GLU A 408 -0.66 -45.13 -24.23
N THR A 409 -0.65 -43.81 -24.04
CA THR A 409 -1.83 -42.95 -24.18
C THR A 409 -2.44 -43.03 -25.59
N LYS A 410 -1.61 -42.99 -26.65
CA LYS A 410 -2.09 -43.22 -28.03
C LYS A 410 -2.79 -44.59 -28.17
N LYS A 411 -2.22 -45.65 -27.62
CA LYS A 411 -2.79 -47.01 -27.69
C LYS A 411 -4.14 -47.13 -26.97
N ILE A 412 -4.34 -46.41 -25.87
CA ILE A 412 -5.63 -46.40 -25.16
C ILE A 412 -6.68 -45.64 -25.98
N TRP A 413 -6.36 -44.48 -26.55
CA TRP A 413 -7.31 -43.70 -27.37
C TRP A 413 -7.76 -44.43 -28.64
N LEU A 414 -6.94 -45.31 -29.22
CA LEU A 414 -7.33 -46.17 -30.35
C LEU A 414 -8.48 -47.15 -30.06
N LYS A 415 -8.91 -47.31 -28.79
CA LYS A 415 -10.17 -48.01 -28.43
C LYS A 415 -11.43 -47.21 -28.82
N TYR A 416 -11.32 -45.89 -28.90
CA TYR A 416 -12.44 -44.94 -28.85
C TYR A 416 -12.51 -43.98 -30.04
N VAL A 417 -11.36 -43.60 -30.58
CA VAL A 417 -11.22 -42.53 -31.58
C VAL A 417 -10.42 -43.03 -32.78
N ASP A 418 -10.81 -42.62 -34.00
CA ASP A 418 -10.04 -42.89 -35.23
C ASP A 418 -8.59 -42.41 -35.08
N GLU A 419 -7.60 -43.16 -35.60
CA GLU A 419 -6.19 -42.73 -35.55
C GLU A 419 -5.96 -41.33 -36.16
N LYS A 420 -6.72 -40.97 -37.21
CA LYS A 420 -6.70 -39.64 -37.86
C LYS A 420 -7.05 -38.47 -36.93
N ARG A 421 -7.68 -38.75 -35.78
CA ARG A 421 -8.13 -37.79 -34.76
C ARG A 421 -7.32 -37.88 -33.46
N ILE A 422 -6.25 -38.69 -33.43
CA ILE A 422 -5.32 -38.83 -32.29
C ILE A 422 -3.98 -38.16 -32.64
N LEU A 423 -3.71 -36.99 -32.08
CA LEU A 423 -2.70 -36.05 -32.59
C LEU A 423 -1.50 -35.88 -31.63
N PRO A 424 -0.24 -36.02 -32.10
CA PRO A 424 0.95 -35.78 -31.27
C PRO A 424 1.33 -34.29 -31.21
N PHE A 425 1.57 -33.75 -30.00
CA PHE A 425 2.23 -32.45 -29.82
C PHE A 425 3.38 -32.52 -28.80
N GLY A 426 4.21 -31.47 -28.75
CA GLY A 426 5.43 -31.42 -27.93
C GLY A 426 5.20 -30.87 -26.52
N MET A 427 6.28 -30.44 -25.86
CA MET A 427 6.25 -29.98 -24.46
C MET A 427 5.45 -28.68 -24.22
N LYS A 428 5.14 -27.88 -25.26
CA LYS A 428 4.35 -26.65 -25.09
C LYS A 428 2.86 -26.96 -24.88
N GLU A 429 2.36 -28.02 -25.52
CA GLU A 429 0.96 -28.43 -25.49
C GLU A 429 0.77 -29.61 -24.52
N ASN A 430 1.27 -30.80 -24.88
CA ASN A 430 1.01 -32.05 -24.16
C ASN A 430 1.94 -32.31 -22.95
N PHE A 431 2.45 -31.27 -22.29
CA PHE A 431 3.23 -31.42 -21.06
C PHE A 431 2.90 -30.33 -20.04
N TRP A 432 2.35 -30.73 -18.89
CA TRP A 432 1.74 -29.83 -17.94
C TRP A 432 2.62 -29.57 -16.70
N GLU A 433 2.76 -28.30 -16.32
CA GLU A 433 3.53 -27.83 -15.17
C GLU A 433 2.85 -26.64 -14.48
N MET A 434 2.51 -26.75 -13.19
CA MET A 434 1.77 -25.72 -12.44
C MET A 434 2.46 -24.34 -12.36
N ALA A 435 3.80 -24.31 -12.36
CA ALA A 435 4.65 -23.15 -12.15
C ALA A 435 6.04 -23.40 -12.80
N GLU A 436 7.10 -22.70 -12.36
CA GLU A 436 8.49 -23.04 -12.75
C GLU A 436 9.02 -24.31 -12.06
N THR A 437 8.47 -24.65 -10.89
CA THR A 437 8.83 -25.79 -10.03
C THR A 437 7.56 -26.47 -9.48
N GLY A 438 7.68 -27.72 -9.03
CA GLY A 438 6.58 -28.51 -8.49
C GLY A 438 6.22 -29.74 -9.33
N PRO A 439 5.18 -30.50 -8.92
CA PRO A 439 4.78 -31.74 -9.58
C PRO A 439 4.15 -31.49 -10.96
N CYS A 440 4.42 -32.41 -11.90
CA CYS A 440 4.19 -32.24 -13.34
C CYS A 440 4.14 -33.59 -14.11
N GLY A 441 3.77 -33.57 -15.39
CA GLY A 441 3.77 -34.75 -16.25
C GLY A 441 3.30 -34.48 -17.69
N PRO A 442 3.45 -35.46 -18.60
CA PRO A 442 2.78 -35.43 -19.89
C PRO A 442 1.27 -35.47 -19.69
N CYS A 443 0.52 -34.92 -20.65
CA CYS A 443 -0.94 -34.91 -20.59
C CYS A 443 -1.58 -35.28 -21.94
N SER A 444 -2.89 -35.50 -21.90
CA SER A 444 -3.75 -35.73 -23.05
C SER A 444 -4.92 -34.75 -22.99
N GLU A 445 -5.16 -34.02 -24.07
CA GLU A 445 -6.22 -33.03 -24.16
C GLU A 445 -7.35 -33.59 -25.05
N ILE A 446 -8.58 -33.22 -24.72
CA ILE A 446 -9.76 -33.53 -25.53
C ILE A 446 -10.28 -32.22 -26.11
N HIS A 447 -10.43 -32.18 -27.44
CA HIS A 447 -10.95 -31.04 -28.18
C HIS A 447 -12.28 -31.39 -28.86
N TYR A 448 -13.17 -30.39 -28.96
CA TYR A 448 -14.48 -30.52 -29.60
C TYR A 448 -14.63 -29.54 -30.76
N ASP A 449 -14.98 -30.06 -31.93
CA ASP A 449 -15.32 -29.27 -33.11
C ASP A 449 -16.78 -28.78 -33.05
N ARG A 450 -16.96 -27.46 -32.95
CA ARG A 450 -18.26 -26.77 -32.94
C ARG A 450 -19.01 -26.80 -34.28
N ILE A 451 -18.32 -27.05 -35.40
CA ILE A 451 -18.94 -27.16 -36.73
C ILE A 451 -19.26 -28.62 -37.04
N GLY A 452 -18.30 -29.53 -36.83
CA GLY A 452 -18.43 -30.96 -37.12
C GLY A 452 -18.53 -31.27 -38.62
N ASN A 453 -18.69 -32.56 -38.96
CA ASN A 453 -18.75 -33.06 -40.34
C ASN A 453 -17.56 -32.64 -41.24
N ARG A 454 -16.42 -32.30 -40.64
CA ARG A 454 -15.18 -31.88 -41.29
C ARG A 454 -13.97 -32.53 -40.62
N ASP A 455 -12.83 -32.52 -41.32
CA ASP A 455 -11.54 -32.71 -40.66
C ASP A 455 -11.11 -31.38 -40.03
N ALA A 456 -10.97 -31.39 -38.69
CA ALA A 456 -10.54 -30.25 -37.89
C ALA A 456 -9.15 -30.47 -37.27
N SER A 457 -8.44 -31.55 -37.62
CA SER A 457 -7.13 -31.90 -37.05
C SER A 457 -6.09 -30.78 -37.17
N GLY A 458 -6.10 -30.05 -38.29
CA GLY A 458 -5.22 -28.89 -38.53
C GLY A 458 -5.52 -27.65 -37.67
N LEU A 459 -6.66 -27.60 -36.98
CA LEU A 459 -7.11 -26.52 -36.10
C LEU A 459 -6.92 -26.83 -34.60
N VAL A 460 -6.66 -28.10 -34.24
CA VAL A 460 -6.35 -28.50 -32.87
C VAL A 460 -5.08 -27.77 -32.40
N ASN A 461 -5.15 -27.14 -31.22
CA ASN A 461 -4.11 -26.28 -30.66
C ASN A 461 -3.64 -25.16 -31.61
N LYS A 462 -4.61 -24.47 -32.24
CA LYS A 462 -4.44 -23.23 -33.03
C LYS A 462 -5.19 -22.01 -32.49
N ASP A 463 -5.73 -22.08 -31.28
CA ASP A 463 -6.52 -21.01 -30.65
C ASP A 463 -7.78 -20.58 -31.45
N ASP A 464 -8.31 -21.51 -32.26
CA ASP A 464 -9.51 -21.32 -33.09
C ASP A 464 -10.79 -21.52 -32.25
N PRO A 465 -11.72 -20.53 -32.18
CA PRO A 465 -12.92 -20.64 -31.36
C PRO A 465 -13.88 -21.76 -31.78
N SER A 466 -13.76 -22.29 -33.01
CA SER A 466 -14.55 -23.41 -33.50
C SER A 466 -14.02 -24.79 -33.08
N VAL A 467 -12.84 -24.87 -32.45
CA VAL A 467 -12.23 -26.13 -31.97
C VAL A 467 -11.67 -25.95 -30.56
N LEU A 468 -12.54 -26.15 -29.55
CA LEU A 468 -12.20 -25.86 -28.15
C LEU A 468 -11.58 -27.07 -27.45
N GLU A 469 -10.45 -26.88 -26.76
CA GLU A 469 -9.99 -27.76 -25.67
C GLU A 469 -11.07 -27.75 -24.57
N ILE A 470 -11.65 -28.91 -24.25
CA ILE A 470 -12.69 -29.03 -23.21
C ILE A 470 -12.15 -29.63 -21.91
N TRP A 471 -11.23 -30.59 -21.99
CA TRP A 471 -10.73 -31.34 -20.84
C TRP A 471 -9.25 -31.71 -21.03
N ASN A 472 -8.43 -31.41 -20.02
CA ASN A 472 -7.02 -31.80 -19.95
C ASN A 472 -6.86 -32.92 -18.91
N ILE A 473 -6.19 -34.02 -19.28
CA ILE A 473 -5.91 -35.19 -18.44
C ILE A 473 -4.40 -35.30 -18.25
N VAL A 474 -3.90 -34.97 -17.06
CA VAL A 474 -2.48 -34.91 -16.73
C VAL A 474 -2.02 -36.19 -16.03
N PHE A 475 -1.04 -36.85 -16.63
CA PHE A 475 -0.42 -38.07 -16.10
C PHE A 475 0.76 -37.70 -15.19
N MET A 476 0.44 -37.17 -14.01
CA MET A 476 1.42 -36.65 -13.05
C MET A 476 2.36 -37.77 -12.58
N GLN A 477 3.64 -37.64 -12.90
CA GLN A 477 4.67 -38.65 -12.57
C GLN A 477 6.06 -38.07 -12.29
N TYR A 478 6.24 -36.75 -12.45
CA TYR A 478 7.50 -36.05 -12.15
C TYR A 478 7.30 -34.88 -11.16
N ASN A 479 8.42 -34.40 -10.58
CA ASN A 479 8.52 -33.14 -9.85
C ASN A 479 9.76 -32.37 -10.30
N LYS A 480 9.55 -31.11 -10.66
CA LYS A 480 10.57 -30.19 -11.18
C LYS A 480 11.17 -29.35 -10.06
N ASP A 481 12.48 -29.46 -9.86
CA ASP A 481 13.19 -28.71 -8.81
C ASP A 481 13.63 -27.31 -9.27
N GLU A 482 14.16 -26.49 -8.35
CA GLU A 482 14.64 -25.12 -8.63
C GLU A 482 15.80 -25.07 -9.64
N LYS A 483 16.55 -26.18 -9.78
CA LYS A 483 17.63 -26.34 -10.76
C LYS A 483 17.10 -26.84 -12.11
N LYS A 484 15.77 -27.01 -12.22
CA LYS A 484 14.99 -27.51 -13.36
C LYS A 484 15.24 -28.99 -13.71
N ASN A 485 15.72 -29.79 -12.75
CA ASN A 485 15.80 -31.25 -12.91
C ASN A 485 14.42 -31.90 -12.72
N MET A 486 14.20 -33.00 -13.43
CA MET A 486 12.96 -33.77 -13.42
C MET A 486 13.11 -35.04 -12.59
N ASN A 487 12.68 -34.97 -11.33
CA ASN A 487 12.67 -36.09 -10.39
C ASN A 487 11.37 -36.90 -10.55
N LYS A 488 11.32 -38.18 -10.20
CA LYS A 488 10.05 -38.95 -10.20
C LYS A 488 9.22 -38.67 -8.94
N LEU A 489 7.89 -38.73 -9.07
CA LEU A 489 6.98 -38.72 -7.90
C LEU A 489 7.03 -40.05 -7.12
N PRO A 490 6.61 -40.08 -5.84
CA PRO A 490 6.56 -41.30 -5.05
C PRO A 490 5.61 -42.38 -5.60
N PHE A 491 4.56 -41.96 -6.33
CA PHE A 491 3.60 -42.79 -7.04
C PHE A 491 3.00 -41.99 -8.22
N PRO A 492 2.61 -42.65 -9.34
CA PRO A 492 1.91 -41.98 -10.43
C PRO A 492 0.52 -41.52 -9.99
N CYS A 493 0.09 -40.37 -10.49
CA CYS A 493 -1.18 -39.74 -10.11
C CYS A 493 -1.94 -39.25 -11.35
N ILE A 494 -3.26 -39.12 -11.21
CA ILE A 494 -4.10 -38.40 -12.18
C ILE A 494 -4.47 -37.05 -11.59
N ASP A 495 -4.34 -36.03 -12.44
CA ASP A 495 -4.93 -34.70 -12.30
C ASP A 495 -5.73 -34.42 -13.57
N THR A 496 -6.95 -33.89 -13.45
CA THR A 496 -7.73 -33.47 -14.62
C THR A 496 -8.36 -32.10 -14.40
N GLY A 497 -8.54 -31.37 -15.49
CA GLY A 497 -9.26 -30.11 -15.49
C GLY A 497 -10.15 -29.98 -16.72
N MET A 498 -11.46 -30.00 -16.51
CA MET A 498 -12.48 -29.60 -17.49
C MET A 498 -13.02 -28.22 -17.10
N GLY A 499 -12.97 -27.26 -18.03
CA GLY A 499 -13.48 -25.92 -17.76
C GLY A 499 -15.01 -25.89 -17.83
N LEU A 500 -15.69 -25.63 -16.70
CA LEU A 500 -17.15 -25.62 -16.61
C LEU A 500 -17.78 -24.71 -17.68
N GLU A 501 -17.23 -23.51 -17.85
CA GLU A 501 -17.67 -22.53 -18.84
C GLU A 501 -17.65 -23.07 -20.29
N ARG A 502 -16.59 -23.83 -20.66
CA ARG A 502 -16.42 -24.38 -22.02
C ARG A 502 -17.34 -25.58 -22.28
N ILE A 503 -17.48 -26.49 -21.31
CA ILE A 503 -18.39 -27.63 -21.45
C ILE A 503 -19.87 -27.20 -21.40
N THR A 504 -20.19 -26.17 -20.59
CA THR A 504 -21.56 -25.61 -20.51
C THR A 504 -21.99 -24.97 -21.82
N SER A 505 -21.13 -24.17 -22.47
CA SER A 505 -21.50 -23.53 -23.75
C SER A 505 -21.69 -24.54 -24.89
N ILE A 506 -21.01 -25.68 -24.87
CA ILE A 506 -21.26 -26.81 -25.78
C ILE A 506 -22.62 -27.47 -25.47
N LEU A 507 -22.91 -27.77 -24.20
CA LEU A 507 -24.15 -28.46 -23.78
C LEU A 507 -25.40 -27.57 -23.83
N GLN A 508 -25.23 -26.25 -23.91
CA GLN A 508 -26.28 -25.28 -24.21
C GLN A 508 -26.36 -24.91 -25.70
N ASN A 509 -25.44 -25.44 -26.53
CA ASN A 509 -25.33 -25.16 -27.96
C ASN A 509 -25.29 -23.64 -28.26
N VAL A 510 -24.41 -22.93 -27.56
CA VAL A 510 -24.12 -21.50 -27.74
C VAL A 510 -22.64 -21.28 -28.02
N ASP A 511 -22.30 -20.32 -28.89
CA ASP A 511 -20.94 -20.18 -29.41
C ASP A 511 -19.96 -19.49 -28.47
N SER A 512 -20.44 -18.70 -27.50
CA SER A 512 -19.61 -18.17 -26.42
C SER A 512 -19.91 -18.79 -25.06
N ASN A 513 -18.86 -18.92 -24.23
CA ASN A 513 -19.02 -19.12 -22.79
C ASN A 513 -19.83 -18.00 -22.12
N TYR A 514 -19.76 -16.77 -22.66
CA TYR A 514 -20.47 -15.60 -22.17
C TYR A 514 -21.97 -15.63 -22.49
N ASP A 515 -22.43 -16.52 -23.37
CA ASP A 515 -23.84 -16.64 -23.77
C ASP A 515 -24.59 -17.68 -22.92
N THR A 516 -23.95 -18.19 -21.85
CA THR A 516 -24.49 -19.22 -20.95
C THR A 516 -25.25 -18.63 -19.75
N ASP A 517 -25.94 -19.50 -19.00
CA ASP A 517 -26.56 -19.18 -17.71
C ASP A 517 -25.59 -18.65 -16.65
N LEU A 518 -24.27 -18.88 -16.80
CA LEU A 518 -23.21 -18.33 -15.94
C LEU A 518 -22.98 -16.82 -16.09
N PHE A 519 -23.49 -16.18 -17.15
CA PHE A 519 -23.24 -14.76 -17.46
C PHE A 519 -24.51 -13.95 -17.77
N ILE A 520 -25.52 -14.56 -18.42
CA ILE A 520 -26.79 -13.88 -18.77
C ILE A 520 -27.44 -13.11 -17.60
N PRO A 521 -27.50 -13.61 -16.35
CA PRO A 521 -28.08 -12.87 -15.22
C PRO A 521 -27.30 -11.61 -14.84
N ILE A 522 -25.99 -11.54 -15.14
CA ILE A 522 -25.17 -10.35 -14.92
C ILE A 522 -25.41 -9.34 -16.03
N PHE A 523 -25.50 -9.79 -17.30
CA PHE A 523 -25.84 -8.92 -18.44
C PHE A 523 -27.21 -8.25 -18.26
N LYS A 524 -28.22 -9.01 -17.81
CA LYS A 524 -29.55 -8.48 -17.46
C LYS A 524 -29.45 -7.39 -16.38
N GLN A 525 -28.68 -7.62 -15.32
CA GLN A 525 -28.52 -6.62 -14.25
C GLN A 525 -27.76 -5.36 -14.72
N ILE A 526 -26.78 -5.49 -15.64
CA ILE A 526 -26.12 -4.33 -16.28
C ILE A 526 -27.14 -3.52 -17.10
N LYS A 527 -27.97 -4.20 -17.90
CA LYS A 527 -29.04 -3.58 -18.70
C LYS A 527 -30.13 -2.92 -17.83
N GLU A 528 -30.48 -3.50 -16.68
CA GLU A 528 -31.39 -2.89 -15.70
C GLU A 528 -30.81 -1.62 -15.06
N LEU A 529 -29.53 -1.65 -14.68
CA LEU A 529 -28.82 -0.48 -14.13
C LEU A 529 -28.64 0.64 -15.16
N PHE A 530 -28.53 0.30 -16.44
CA PHE A 530 -28.25 1.21 -17.55
C PHE A 530 -29.20 0.96 -18.73
N ASN A 531 -30.50 1.21 -18.50
CA ASN A 531 -31.57 0.92 -19.45
C ASN A 531 -31.40 1.48 -20.87
N TYR A 532 -30.58 2.52 -21.05
CA TYR A 532 -30.24 3.15 -22.33
C TYR A 532 -29.20 2.39 -23.17
N LEU A 533 -28.52 1.38 -22.62
CA LEU A 533 -27.65 0.49 -23.40
C LEU A 533 -28.49 -0.40 -24.34
N PRO A 534 -27.94 -0.85 -25.48
CA PRO A 534 -28.52 -1.98 -26.20
C PRO A 534 -28.45 -3.25 -25.32
N GLU A 535 -29.22 -4.25 -25.70
CA GLU A 535 -29.04 -5.61 -25.17
C GLU A 535 -27.75 -6.21 -25.75
N TYR A 536 -27.12 -7.11 -25.00
CA TYR A 536 -25.89 -7.79 -25.43
C TYR A 536 -26.17 -8.63 -26.69
N GLY A 537 -25.37 -8.44 -27.73
CA GLY A 537 -25.61 -8.98 -29.08
C GLY A 537 -24.68 -10.11 -29.51
N GLY A 538 -23.81 -10.62 -28.63
CA GLY A 538 -22.83 -11.67 -28.94
C GLY A 538 -21.62 -11.23 -29.78
N LYS A 539 -21.53 -9.94 -30.16
CA LYS A 539 -20.59 -9.47 -31.20
C LYS A 539 -19.15 -9.45 -30.73
N VAL A 540 -18.22 -9.61 -31.68
CA VAL A 540 -16.77 -9.59 -31.44
C VAL A 540 -16.02 -8.80 -32.52
N ASN A 541 -14.79 -8.39 -32.20
CA ASN A 541 -13.83 -7.81 -33.14
C ASN A 541 -14.40 -6.67 -34.00
N GLU A 542 -14.54 -6.87 -35.32
CA GLU A 542 -14.99 -5.84 -36.27
C GLU A 542 -16.51 -5.64 -36.26
N GLU A 543 -17.28 -6.56 -35.69
CA GLU A 543 -18.74 -6.47 -35.55
C GLU A 543 -19.15 -5.64 -34.32
N ASP A 544 -18.34 -5.66 -33.27
CA ASP A 544 -18.52 -4.93 -32.01
C ASP A 544 -18.00 -3.48 -32.11
N VAL A 545 -18.52 -2.74 -33.09
CA VAL A 545 -18.02 -1.41 -33.51
C VAL A 545 -18.06 -0.37 -32.38
N ASP A 546 -19.07 -0.42 -31.52
CA ASP A 546 -19.20 0.46 -30.34
C ASP A 546 -18.56 -0.12 -29.07
N ARG A 547 -18.07 -1.37 -29.14
CA ARG A 547 -17.44 -2.15 -28.07
C ARG A 547 -18.32 -2.44 -26.87
N ILE A 548 -19.65 -2.34 -27.02
CA ILE A 548 -20.59 -2.55 -25.92
C ILE A 548 -20.61 -4.02 -25.49
N ASP A 549 -20.49 -4.98 -26.43
CA ASP A 549 -20.50 -6.40 -26.09
C ASP A 549 -19.17 -6.82 -25.41
N TYR A 550 -18.03 -6.31 -25.87
CA TYR A 550 -16.75 -6.36 -25.17
C TYR A 550 -16.86 -5.83 -23.73
N ALA A 551 -17.55 -4.71 -23.53
CA ALA A 551 -17.73 -4.14 -22.19
C ALA A 551 -18.63 -5.00 -21.30
N TYR A 552 -19.71 -5.59 -21.83
CA TYR A 552 -20.54 -6.56 -21.09
C TYR A 552 -19.69 -7.76 -20.62
N ARG A 553 -18.90 -8.36 -21.52
CA ARG A 553 -18.00 -9.51 -21.20
C ARG A 553 -16.98 -9.15 -20.12
N VAL A 554 -16.20 -8.07 -20.32
CA VAL A 554 -15.16 -7.62 -19.36
C VAL A 554 -15.74 -7.36 -17.98
N VAL A 555 -16.85 -6.63 -17.89
CA VAL A 555 -17.45 -6.24 -16.61
C VAL A 555 -17.98 -7.46 -15.85
N SER A 556 -18.54 -8.44 -16.57
CA SER A 556 -19.21 -9.61 -15.97
C SER A 556 -18.24 -10.70 -15.53
N ASP A 557 -17.18 -10.94 -16.31
CA ASP A 557 -16.06 -11.79 -15.87
C ASP A 557 -15.39 -11.23 -14.61
N HIS A 558 -15.04 -9.95 -14.65
CA HIS A 558 -14.28 -9.32 -13.57
C HIS A 558 -15.07 -9.20 -12.26
N ILE A 559 -16.41 -9.07 -12.29
CA ILE A 559 -17.21 -9.12 -11.06
C ILE A 559 -17.30 -10.54 -10.49
N ARG A 560 -17.39 -11.61 -11.32
CA ARG A 560 -17.29 -13.00 -10.83
C ARG A 560 -15.97 -13.21 -10.09
N CYS A 561 -14.86 -12.88 -10.75
CA CYS A 561 -13.51 -13.00 -10.21
C CYS A 561 -13.30 -12.23 -8.90
N VAL A 562 -13.65 -10.93 -8.87
CA VAL A 562 -13.46 -10.09 -7.68
C VAL A 562 -14.37 -10.51 -6.53
N THR A 563 -15.59 -10.96 -6.80
CA THR A 563 -16.52 -11.46 -5.77
C THR A 563 -15.95 -12.69 -5.07
N ILE A 564 -15.46 -13.67 -5.84
CA ILE A 564 -14.81 -14.87 -5.30
C ILE A 564 -13.51 -14.51 -4.57
N ALA A 565 -12.65 -13.69 -5.17
CA ALA A 565 -11.38 -13.31 -4.55
C ALA A 565 -11.55 -12.60 -3.20
N ILE A 566 -12.51 -11.66 -3.08
CA ILE A 566 -12.79 -10.98 -1.80
C ILE A 566 -13.53 -11.90 -0.84
N SER A 567 -14.40 -12.80 -1.31
CA SER A 567 -15.02 -13.85 -0.47
C SER A 567 -13.96 -14.70 0.21
N ASP A 568 -12.95 -15.12 -0.54
CA ASP A 568 -11.82 -15.94 -0.08
C ASP A 568 -10.76 -15.13 0.71
N GLY A 569 -10.93 -13.81 0.84
CA GLY A 569 -10.14 -12.92 1.71
C GLY A 569 -9.15 -11.97 1.00
N CYS A 570 -9.06 -11.98 -0.33
CA CYS A 570 -8.07 -11.22 -1.09
C CYS A 570 -8.57 -9.77 -1.33
N LEU A 571 -7.94 -8.81 -0.66
CA LEU A 571 -8.38 -7.41 -0.64
C LEU A 571 -7.58 -6.53 -1.63
N PRO A 572 -8.20 -5.51 -2.26
CA PRO A 572 -7.52 -4.65 -3.22
C PRO A 572 -6.42 -3.79 -2.57
N GLY A 573 -5.15 -4.15 -2.81
CA GLY A 573 -3.94 -3.58 -2.20
C GLY A 573 -2.93 -2.98 -3.19
N ASN A 574 -1.70 -2.76 -2.71
CA ASN A 574 -0.59 -2.21 -3.51
C ASN A 574 0.37 -3.28 -4.06
N GLU A 575 0.35 -4.50 -3.52
CA GLU A 575 1.41 -5.51 -3.71
C GLU A 575 0.83 -6.92 -3.88
N GLY A 576 1.57 -7.81 -4.53
CA GLY A 576 1.23 -9.23 -4.68
C GLY A 576 -0.15 -9.50 -5.28
N ARG A 577 -0.81 -10.57 -4.83
CA ARG A 577 -2.20 -10.95 -5.21
C ARG A 577 -3.20 -9.81 -4.98
N ASN A 578 -3.01 -9.06 -3.91
CA ASN A 578 -3.84 -7.90 -3.55
C ASN A 578 -3.74 -6.76 -4.60
N TYR A 579 -2.60 -6.56 -5.26
CA TYR A 579 -2.46 -5.64 -6.40
C TYR A 579 -3.30 -6.08 -7.60
N VAL A 580 -3.29 -7.38 -7.92
CA VAL A 580 -3.99 -7.92 -9.08
C VAL A 580 -5.50 -7.74 -8.95
N ILE A 581 -6.10 -8.05 -7.79
CA ILE A 581 -7.54 -7.81 -7.57
C ILE A 581 -7.87 -6.32 -7.74
N ARG A 582 -7.00 -5.41 -7.30
CA ARG A 582 -7.16 -3.97 -7.55
C ARG A 582 -7.05 -3.61 -9.05
N ARG A 583 -6.15 -4.23 -9.82
CA ARG A 583 -6.06 -4.07 -11.29
C ARG A 583 -7.36 -4.50 -11.96
N ILE A 584 -7.92 -5.66 -11.59
CA ILE A 584 -9.16 -6.21 -12.14
C ILE A 584 -10.36 -5.27 -11.89
N ILE A 585 -10.55 -4.85 -10.64
CA ILE A 585 -11.59 -3.85 -10.26
C ILE A 585 -11.48 -2.58 -11.12
N ARG A 586 -10.26 -2.05 -11.27
CA ARG A 586 -10.01 -0.81 -12.02
C ARG A 586 -10.18 -0.98 -13.53
N ARG A 587 -9.83 -2.14 -14.12
CA ARG A 587 -10.11 -2.49 -15.53
C ARG A 587 -11.61 -2.48 -15.78
N ALA A 588 -12.39 -3.21 -14.98
CA ALA A 588 -13.85 -3.30 -15.12
C ALA A 588 -14.55 -1.93 -15.00
N ILE A 589 -14.25 -1.17 -13.94
CA ILE A 589 -14.87 0.14 -13.70
C ILE A 589 -14.50 1.13 -14.82
N ARG A 590 -13.26 1.13 -15.30
CA ARG A 590 -12.85 1.99 -16.42
C ARG A 590 -13.59 1.61 -17.71
N VAL A 591 -13.57 0.32 -18.08
CA VAL A 591 -14.18 -0.18 -19.33
C VAL A 591 -15.68 0.14 -19.34
N GLY A 592 -16.39 -0.21 -18.27
CA GLY A 592 -17.81 0.15 -18.12
C GLY A 592 -18.04 1.66 -18.19
N LYS A 593 -17.27 2.49 -17.46
CA LYS A 593 -17.46 3.95 -17.49
C LYS A 593 -17.19 4.58 -18.86
N GLN A 594 -16.17 4.11 -19.57
CA GLN A 594 -15.75 4.66 -20.86
C GLN A 594 -16.72 4.27 -21.99
N ILE A 595 -17.21 3.03 -22.00
CA ILE A 595 -18.03 2.49 -23.10
C ILE A 595 -19.53 2.65 -22.81
N PHE A 596 -20.00 2.30 -21.60
CA PHE A 596 -21.39 2.52 -21.19
C PHE A 596 -21.69 3.99 -20.81
N GLN A 597 -20.71 4.89 -20.96
CA GLN A 597 -20.82 6.35 -20.74
C GLN A 597 -21.31 6.75 -19.32
N ILE A 598 -21.00 5.93 -18.31
CA ILE A 598 -21.50 6.09 -16.95
C ILE A 598 -20.82 7.27 -16.24
N LYS A 599 -21.64 8.22 -15.78
CA LYS A 599 -21.20 9.46 -15.11
C LYS A 599 -20.26 9.18 -13.92
N SER A 600 -19.20 9.97 -13.78
CA SER A 600 -18.11 9.73 -12.82
C SER A 600 -18.54 9.62 -11.35
N ASN A 601 -19.61 10.32 -10.95
CA ASN A 601 -20.16 10.30 -9.60
C ASN A 601 -21.06 9.09 -9.28
N VAL A 602 -21.41 8.27 -10.27
CA VAL A 602 -22.21 7.06 -10.07
C VAL A 602 -21.32 5.91 -9.58
N LEU A 603 -21.81 5.22 -8.54
CA LEU A 603 -21.27 3.96 -8.03
C LEU A 603 -22.21 2.83 -8.43
N TRP A 604 -21.69 1.81 -9.10
CA TRP A 604 -22.49 0.80 -9.76
C TRP A 604 -21.87 -0.60 -9.75
N PHE A 605 -20.54 -0.72 -9.85
CA PHE A 605 -19.89 -2.02 -10.07
C PHE A 605 -20.15 -2.99 -8.90
N TYR A 606 -20.16 -2.48 -7.67
CA TYR A 606 -20.48 -3.27 -6.47
C TYR A 606 -21.91 -3.87 -6.44
N LYS A 607 -22.84 -3.37 -7.26
CA LYS A 607 -24.22 -3.90 -7.32
C LYS A 607 -24.28 -5.23 -8.07
N LEU A 608 -23.33 -5.49 -8.96
CA LEU A 608 -23.28 -6.70 -9.77
C LEU A 608 -22.93 -7.96 -8.97
N VAL A 609 -22.50 -7.80 -7.71
CA VAL A 609 -22.32 -8.90 -6.75
C VAL A 609 -23.62 -9.67 -6.53
N ASP A 610 -24.79 -9.02 -6.63
CA ASP A 610 -26.08 -9.69 -6.43
C ASP A 610 -26.34 -10.81 -7.45
N SER A 611 -26.17 -10.55 -8.76
CA SER A 611 -26.29 -11.61 -9.78
C SER A 611 -25.21 -12.68 -9.64
N VAL A 612 -23.97 -12.31 -9.28
CA VAL A 612 -22.89 -13.30 -9.05
C VAL A 612 -23.23 -14.24 -7.90
N CYS A 613 -23.72 -13.71 -6.77
CA CYS A 613 -24.16 -14.52 -5.64
C CYS A 613 -25.38 -15.39 -6.00
N GLN A 614 -26.32 -14.91 -6.80
CA GLN A 614 -27.45 -15.73 -7.27
C GLN A 614 -27.00 -16.95 -8.07
N ILE A 615 -25.98 -16.81 -8.94
CA ILE A 615 -25.42 -17.89 -9.75
C ILE A 615 -24.58 -18.87 -8.91
N LEU A 616 -23.77 -18.37 -7.98
CA LEU A 616 -22.70 -19.16 -7.35
C LEU A 616 -22.98 -19.68 -5.93
N LYS A 617 -23.97 -19.13 -5.21
CA LYS A 617 -24.26 -19.49 -3.80
C LYS A 617 -24.58 -20.98 -3.56
N ASN A 618 -25.14 -21.68 -4.54
CA ASN A 618 -25.49 -23.10 -4.40
C ASN A 618 -24.24 -23.99 -4.40
N CYS A 619 -23.16 -23.53 -5.04
CA CYS A 619 -21.87 -24.22 -5.12
C CYS A 619 -20.89 -23.77 -4.02
N PHE A 620 -20.81 -22.45 -3.77
CA PHE A 620 -19.89 -21.88 -2.79
C PHE A 620 -20.66 -21.31 -1.60
N THR A 621 -20.71 -22.10 -0.52
CA THR A 621 -21.43 -21.82 0.74
C THR A 621 -21.09 -20.47 1.36
N ASP A 622 -19.85 -20.01 1.21
CA ASP A 622 -19.39 -18.68 1.62
C ASP A 622 -20.24 -17.52 1.06
N LEU A 623 -20.83 -17.68 -0.13
CA LEU A 623 -21.70 -16.69 -0.79
C LEU A 623 -23.18 -16.78 -0.37
N GLN A 624 -23.54 -17.73 0.50
CA GLN A 624 -24.87 -17.80 1.14
C GLN A 624 -24.99 -16.85 2.34
N ASN A 625 -23.86 -16.42 2.91
CA ASN A 625 -23.83 -15.55 4.09
C ASN A 625 -24.02 -14.08 3.70
N GLU A 626 -25.17 -13.48 4.05
CA GLU A 626 -25.48 -12.08 3.73
C GLU A 626 -24.47 -11.07 4.31
N GLU A 627 -23.88 -11.33 5.49
CA GLU A 627 -22.87 -10.44 6.07
C GLU A 627 -21.60 -10.42 5.21
N ARG A 628 -21.16 -11.61 4.73
CA ARG A 628 -20.00 -11.74 3.82
C ARG A 628 -20.28 -11.12 2.45
N VAL A 629 -21.49 -11.32 1.90
CA VAL A 629 -21.94 -10.67 0.66
C VAL A 629 -21.93 -9.14 0.81
N ASN A 630 -22.39 -8.60 1.94
CA ASN A 630 -22.35 -7.17 2.22
C ASN A 630 -20.92 -6.65 2.44
N TYR A 631 -20.01 -7.43 3.03
CA TYR A 631 -18.58 -7.11 3.13
C TYR A 631 -17.92 -7.02 1.74
N ILE A 632 -18.19 -7.98 0.84
CA ILE A 632 -17.70 -7.97 -0.55
C ILE A 632 -18.20 -6.70 -1.26
N LYS A 633 -19.52 -6.44 -1.23
CA LYS A 633 -20.14 -5.23 -1.80
C LYS A 633 -19.48 -3.95 -1.28
N ASN A 634 -19.30 -3.82 0.04
CA ASN A 634 -18.70 -2.64 0.64
C ASN A 634 -17.23 -2.46 0.25
N THR A 635 -16.46 -3.54 0.15
CA THR A 635 -15.05 -3.51 -0.27
C THR A 635 -14.90 -3.05 -1.72
N ILE A 636 -15.70 -3.60 -2.65
CA ILE A 636 -15.72 -3.19 -4.07
C ILE A 636 -16.18 -1.73 -4.21
N LYS A 637 -17.24 -1.34 -3.49
CA LYS A 637 -17.78 0.03 -3.46
C LYS A 637 -16.77 1.05 -2.94
N GLN A 638 -15.96 0.69 -1.95
CA GLN A 638 -14.89 1.54 -1.43
C GLN A 638 -13.78 1.75 -2.48
N GLU A 639 -13.29 0.70 -3.13
CA GLU A 639 -12.28 0.84 -4.19
C GLU A 639 -12.83 1.58 -5.43
N GLU A 640 -14.11 1.41 -5.77
CA GLU A 640 -14.80 2.22 -6.77
C GLU A 640 -14.83 3.71 -6.36
N MET A 641 -15.19 4.02 -5.11
CA MET A 641 -15.12 5.37 -4.55
C MET A 641 -13.69 5.94 -4.45
N VAL A 642 -12.67 5.09 -4.34
CA VAL A 642 -11.25 5.47 -4.38
C VAL A 642 -10.86 5.87 -5.79
N PHE A 643 -11.05 4.96 -6.73
CA PHE A 643 -10.62 5.07 -8.13
C PHE A 643 -11.33 6.20 -8.87
N ASN A 644 -12.63 6.39 -8.64
CA ASN A 644 -13.40 7.46 -9.27
C ASN A 644 -12.88 8.87 -8.94
N ARG A 645 -12.13 9.08 -7.84
CA ARG A 645 -11.52 10.37 -7.48
C ARG A 645 -10.19 10.66 -8.20
N THR A 646 -9.52 9.63 -8.73
CA THR A 646 -8.24 9.74 -9.43
C THR A 646 -8.35 9.52 -10.94
N LEU A 647 -9.31 8.68 -11.37
CA LEU A 647 -9.52 8.27 -12.77
C LEU A 647 -9.58 9.45 -13.74
N GLU A 648 -10.45 10.44 -13.50
CA GLU A 648 -10.59 11.60 -14.39
C GLU A 648 -9.25 12.32 -14.59
N LYS A 649 -8.59 12.69 -13.49
CA LYS A 649 -7.32 13.45 -13.51
C LYS A 649 -6.18 12.67 -14.19
N GLY A 650 -6.12 11.35 -13.97
CA GLY A 650 -5.14 10.48 -14.60
C GLY A 650 -5.36 10.31 -16.10
N VAL A 651 -6.61 10.09 -16.54
CA VAL A 651 -6.99 10.03 -17.96
C VAL A 651 -6.72 11.36 -18.66
N ASP A 652 -7.04 12.47 -18.01
CA ASP A 652 -6.77 13.82 -18.51
C ASP A 652 -5.27 14.08 -18.69
N GLN A 653 -4.45 13.62 -17.75
CA GLN A 653 -3.00 13.77 -17.78
C GLN A 653 -2.35 12.84 -18.81
N PHE A 654 -2.80 11.60 -18.91
CA PHE A 654 -2.39 10.65 -19.95
C PHE A 654 -2.67 11.19 -21.36
N HIS A 655 -3.87 11.73 -21.61
CA HIS A 655 -4.20 12.36 -22.89
C HIS A 655 -3.36 13.60 -23.20
N LYS A 656 -2.95 14.39 -22.19
CA LYS A 656 -2.01 15.51 -22.36
C LYS A 656 -0.61 15.03 -22.74
N ILE A 657 -0.15 13.91 -22.18
CA ILE A 657 1.15 13.30 -22.51
C ILE A 657 1.14 12.77 -23.96
N ILE A 658 0.12 12.00 -24.36
CA ILE A 658 0.01 11.54 -25.76
C ILE A 658 -0.08 12.71 -26.75
N LYS A 659 -0.90 13.74 -26.49
CA LYS A 659 -1.02 14.93 -27.36
C LYS A 659 0.28 15.77 -27.46
N LYS A 660 1.22 15.59 -26.53
CA LYS A 660 2.54 16.24 -26.57
C LYS A 660 3.54 15.43 -27.40
N ASN A 661 3.39 14.11 -27.42
CA ASN A 661 4.30 13.17 -28.09
C ASN A 661 3.80 12.71 -29.47
N SER A 662 2.65 13.20 -29.95
CA SER A 662 2.04 12.82 -31.24
C SER A 662 2.67 13.47 -32.49
N ASN A 663 3.65 14.35 -32.31
CA ASN A 663 4.18 15.23 -33.37
C ASN A 663 5.62 14.86 -33.81
N THR A 664 5.97 13.58 -33.76
CA THR A 664 7.30 13.07 -34.14
C THR A 664 7.18 11.78 -34.95
N ASP A 665 7.78 11.74 -36.15
CA ASP A 665 7.78 10.59 -37.06
C ASP A 665 8.73 9.47 -36.57
N GLY A 666 8.33 8.76 -35.52
CA GLY A 666 9.07 7.64 -34.92
C GLY A 666 8.16 6.61 -34.26
N GLU A 667 8.76 5.52 -33.72
CA GLU A 667 8.02 4.48 -33.01
C GLU A 667 7.28 5.09 -31.80
N LYS A 668 5.94 5.05 -31.84
CA LYS A 668 5.05 5.66 -30.85
C LYS A 668 5.27 5.03 -29.48
N THR A 669 6.08 5.67 -28.67
CA THR A 669 6.53 5.15 -27.38
C THR A 669 6.07 6.06 -26.25
N PHE A 670 5.57 5.45 -25.18
CA PHE A 670 5.19 6.14 -23.95
C PHE A 670 6.29 5.93 -22.92
N SER A 671 6.85 7.00 -22.38
CA SER A 671 8.04 6.88 -21.52
C SER A 671 7.68 6.20 -20.19
N GLY A 672 8.58 5.35 -19.70
CA GLY A 672 8.42 4.69 -18.41
C GLY A 672 8.44 5.70 -17.27
N LYS A 673 9.09 6.86 -17.49
CA LYS A 673 9.06 7.99 -16.57
C LYS A 673 7.70 8.69 -16.51
N ASP A 674 7.09 9.04 -17.64
CA ASP A 674 5.74 9.65 -17.64
C ASP A 674 4.70 8.71 -17.02
N ALA A 675 4.87 7.39 -17.22
CA ALA A 675 4.05 6.36 -16.61
C ALA A 675 4.30 6.23 -15.09
N PHE A 676 5.55 6.36 -14.65
CA PHE A 676 5.93 6.41 -13.23
C PHE A 676 5.45 7.69 -12.53
N ASP A 677 5.47 8.84 -13.21
CA ASP A 677 4.92 10.10 -12.72
C ASP A 677 3.37 10.02 -12.62
N LEU A 678 2.69 9.38 -13.58
CA LEU A 678 1.25 9.05 -13.50
C LEU A 678 0.93 8.12 -12.32
N TYR A 679 1.74 7.07 -12.12
CA TYR A 679 1.59 6.12 -11.03
C TYR A 679 1.77 6.78 -9.66
N THR A 680 2.90 7.45 -9.43
CA THR A 680 3.26 8.04 -8.13
C THR A 680 2.45 9.28 -7.79
N SER A 681 2.25 10.21 -8.74
CA SER A 681 1.66 11.52 -8.44
C SER A 681 0.14 11.56 -8.58
N TYR A 682 -0.45 10.62 -9.33
CA TYR A 682 -1.90 10.59 -9.59
C TYR A 682 -2.56 9.26 -9.16
N GLY A 683 -1.80 8.27 -8.70
CA GLY A 683 -2.33 6.96 -8.26
C GLY A 683 -2.90 6.12 -9.41
N PHE A 684 -2.45 6.40 -10.64
CA PHE A 684 -2.97 5.82 -11.88
C PHE A 684 -2.25 4.49 -12.18
N PRO A 685 -2.93 3.33 -12.28
CA PRO A 685 -2.24 2.04 -12.40
C PRO A 685 -1.38 1.95 -13.67
N ILE A 686 -0.22 1.32 -13.57
CA ILE A 686 0.68 1.15 -14.72
C ILE A 686 0.04 0.29 -15.82
N ASP A 687 -0.74 -0.71 -15.44
CA ASP A 687 -1.49 -1.55 -16.39
C ASP A 687 -2.59 -0.75 -17.10
N LEU A 688 -3.16 0.25 -16.41
CA LEU A 688 -4.14 1.16 -17.02
C LEU A 688 -3.46 2.08 -18.04
N VAL A 689 -2.23 2.54 -17.75
CA VAL A 689 -1.38 3.25 -18.73
C VAL A 689 -1.06 2.32 -19.90
N GLN A 690 -0.69 1.07 -19.65
CA GLN A 690 -0.36 0.09 -20.70
C GLN A 690 -1.54 -0.15 -21.64
N ILE A 691 -2.71 -0.51 -21.11
CA ILE A 691 -3.93 -0.74 -21.89
C ILE A 691 -4.33 0.53 -22.66
N MET A 692 -4.21 1.73 -22.05
CA MET A 692 -4.47 2.99 -22.75
C MET A 692 -3.43 3.34 -23.82
N CYS A 693 -2.19 2.85 -23.70
CA CYS A 693 -1.19 2.95 -24.76
C CYS A 693 -1.52 2.02 -25.93
N GLU A 694 -1.85 0.76 -25.64
CA GLU A 694 -2.25 -0.24 -26.63
C GLU A 694 -3.51 0.21 -27.41
N GLU A 695 -4.53 0.72 -26.72
CA GLU A 695 -5.72 1.37 -27.32
C GLU A 695 -5.43 2.56 -28.26
N LYS A 696 -4.20 3.09 -28.26
CA LYS A 696 -3.75 4.23 -29.08
C LYS A 696 -2.58 3.87 -30.01
N ASN A 697 -2.23 2.58 -30.12
CA ASN A 697 -1.06 2.10 -30.84
C ASN A 697 0.25 2.79 -30.37
N PHE A 698 0.39 2.94 -29.04
CA PHE A 698 1.62 3.31 -28.34
C PHE A 698 2.18 2.10 -27.60
N LYS A 699 3.51 2.02 -27.54
CA LYS A 699 4.25 0.99 -26.80
C LYS A 699 4.83 1.59 -25.52
N LEU A 700 4.47 1.02 -24.37
CA LEU A 700 4.92 1.50 -23.07
C LEU A 700 6.34 1.00 -22.75
N ASN A 701 7.24 1.89 -22.34
CA ASN A 701 8.59 1.52 -21.91
C ASN A 701 8.60 0.95 -20.48
N MET A 702 8.10 -0.29 -20.34
CA MET A 702 8.03 -1.00 -19.05
C MET A 702 9.41 -1.20 -18.40
N THR A 703 10.49 -1.29 -19.17
CA THR A 703 11.85 -1.42 -18.62
C THR A 703 12.25 -0.19 -17.80
N GLU A 704 12.03 1.00 -18.36
CA GLU A 704 12.30 2.29 -17.67
C GLU A 704 11.37 2.49 -16.46
N PHE A 705 10.09 2.12 -16.58
CA PHE A 705 9.16 2.15 -15.44
C PHE A 705 9.65 1.24 -14.31
N ASN A 706 9.99 -0.01 -14.62
CA ASN A 706 10.43 -1.00 -13.63
C ASN A 706 11.74 -0.58 -12.94
N ASP A 707 12.66 0.07 -13.65
CA ASP A 707 13.89 0.60 -13.05
C ASP A 707 13.66 1.81 -12.14
N LEU A 708 12.64 2.64 -12.41
CA LEU A 708 12.22 3.71 -11.50
C LEU A 708 11.47 3.15 -10.30
N PHE A 709 10.60 2.16 -10.51
CA PHE A 709 9.83 1.48 -9.47
C PHE A 709 10.73 0.73 -8.48
N LYS A 710 11.73 -0.02 -8.96
CA LYS A 710 12.73 -0.67 -8.10
C LYS A 710 13.53 0.35 -7.28
N LYS A 711 13.91 1.50 -7.87
CA LYS A 711 14.58 2.58 -7.13
C LYS A 711 13.68 3.19 -6.05
N HIS A 712 12.36 3.23 -6.27
CA HIS A 712 11.38 3.67 -5.26
C HIS A 712 11.24 2.65 -4.12
N GLN A 713 11.12 1.35 -4.41
CA GLN A 713 11.06 0.28 -3.39
C GLN A 713 12.33 0.23 -2.52
N LEU A 714 13.52 0.37 -3.12
CA LEU A 714 14.79 0.40 -2.38
C LEU A 714 14.93 1.55 -1.37
N VAL A 715 14.14 2.62 -1.52
CA VAL A 715 14.04 3.74 -0.56
C VAL A 715 13.03 3.45 0.57
N SER A 716 12.20 2.42 0.43
CA SER A 716 11.28 1.94 1.48
C SER A 716 11.86 0.79 2.33
N ASP A 717 12.58 -0.15 1.71
CA ASP A 717 12.90 -1.46 2.32
C ASP A 717 14.30 -1.57 2.96
N THR A 718 14.97 -0.43 3.23
CA THR A 718 16.44 -0.37 3.30
C THR A 718 17.12 -0.97 4.55
N ASN A 719 16.43 -1.75 5.40
CA ASN A 719 16.98 -2.29 6.66
C ASN A 719 17.11 -3.83 6.76
N ASN A 720 16.16 -4.64 6.27
CA ASN A 720 16.14 -6.08 6.62
C ASN A 720 16.86 -7.00 5.61
N PHE A 721 16.99 -6.60 4.33
CA PHE A 721 17.25 -7.54 3.21
C PHE A 721 18.67 -8.16 3.15
N LYS A 722 19.60 -7.80 4.05
CA LYS A 722 21.01 -8.23 3.98
C LYS A 722 21.46 -9.27 4.99
N ILE A 723 20.59 -9.69 5.93
CA ILE A 723 20.94 -10.72 6.92
C ILE A 723 20.49 -12.11 6.44
N ASN A 724 19.25 -12.25 5.96
CA ASN A 724 18.56 -13.54 5.77
C ASN A 724 19.31 -14.57 4.90
N LYS A 725 20.17 -14.17 3.97
CA LYS A 725 20.79 -15.06 2.96
C LYS A 725 21.84 -16.07 3.49
N PHE A 726 21.94 -16.23 4.81
CA PHE A 726 22.72 -17.27 5.51
C PHE A 726 21.84 -18.16 6.40
N PHE A 727 20.52 -17.91 6.47
CA PHE A 727 19.64 -18.43 7.51
C PHE A 727 18.58 -19.43 7.00
N ASP A 728 18.27 -19.40 5.70
CA ASP A 728 17.39 -20.38 5.06
C ASP A 728 18.14 -21.70 4.85
N LEU A 729 17.83 -22.73 5.64
CA LEU A 729 18.27 -24.09 5.38
C LEU A 729 17.51 -24.62 4.14
N PRO A 730 18.16 -24.96 3.02
CA PRO A 730 17.45 -25.39 1.82
C PRO A 730 16.58 -26.62 2.07
N VAL A 731 15.41 -26.71 1.41
CA VAL A 731 14.47 -27.83 1.58
C VAL A 731 15.15 -29.19 1.34
N GLU A 732 16.08 -29.25 0.38
CA GLU A 732 16.96 -30.40 0.12
C GLU A 732 17.73 -30.86 1.38
N LYS A 733 18.29 -29.91 2.14
CA LYS A 733 19.01 -30.17 3.39
C LYS A 733 18.08 -30.49 4.56
N ALA A 734 16.86 -29.96 4.58
CA ALA A 734 15.85 -30.32 5.59
C ALA A 734 15.40 -31.79 5.44
N HIS A 735 15.35 -32.35 4.22
CA HIS A 735 15.12 -33.78 4.01
C HIS A 735 16.34 -34.65 4.39
N GLU A 736 17.56 -34.17 4.13
CA GLU A 736 18.81 -34.85 4.49
C GLU A 736 18.93 -35.11 6.01
N LEU A 737 18.46 -34.19 6.84
CA LEU A 737 18.45 -34.32 8.31
C LEU A 737 17.79 -35.62 8.79
N LYS A 738 16.59 -35.94 8.27
CA LYS A 738 15.84 -37.14 8.69
C LYS A 738 16.34 -38.41 8.01
N MET A 739 16.58 -38.35 6.70
CA MET A 739 16.86 -39.54 5.89
C MET A 739 18.32 -40.00 5.92
N VAL A 740 19.28 -39.10 6.18
CA VAL A 740 20.73 -39.40 6.15
C VAL A 740 21.36 -39.25 7.53
N HIS A 741 21.02 -38.18 8.26
CA HIS A 741 21.66 -37.88 9.55
C HIS A 741 20.92 -38.41 10.80
N ASN A 742 19.72 -38.98 10.59
CA ASN A 742 18.79 -39.48 11.62
C ASN A 742 18.55 -38.45 12.75
N VAL A 743 18.16 -37.24 12.37
CA VAL A 743 17.87 -36.12 13.28
C VAL A 743 16.36 -35.97 13.49
N ASP A 744 15.92 -36.06 14.75
CA ASP A 744 14.53 -35.93 15.19
C ASP A 744 14.06 -34.47 15.18
N ALA A 745 12.73 -34.27 15.04
CA ALA A 745 12.09 -32.97 15.18
C ALA A 745 12.43 -32.31 16.53
N THR A 746 12.73 -31.01 16.51
CA THR A 746 13.09 -30.26 17.73
C THR A 746 11.85 -29.95 18.56
N LYS A 747 11.78 -30.46 19.81
CA LYS A 747 10.69 -30.11 20.73
C LYS A 747 10.91 -28.71 21.31
N ASP A 748 10.05 -27.76 20.97
CA ASP A 748 10.19 -26.34 21.34
C ASP A 748 9.22 -25.88 22.44
N HIS A 749 8.31 -26.76 22.91
CA HIS A 749 7.24 -26.40 23.85
C HIS A 749 7.71 -25.83 25.19
N HIS A 750 8.99 -26.01 25.54
CA HIS A 750 9.57 -25.41 26.75
C HIS A 750 9.59 -23.88 26.69
N LYS A 751 9.57 -23.26 25.51
CA LYS A 751 9.48 -21.79 25.37
C LYS A 751 8.22 -21.18 25.99
N TYR A 752 7.14 -21.96 26.12
CA TYR A 752 5.89 -21.54 26.78
C TYR A 752 5.86 -21.84 28.27
N LYS A 753 6.75 -22.71 28.79
CA LYS A 753 6.84 -23.06 30.21
C LYS A 753 7.69 -22.03 30.93
N TRP A 754 7.10 -20.92 31.36
CA TRP A 754 7.73 -19.95 32.25
C TRP A 754 6.70 -19.26 33.14
N ASN A 755 7.12 -18.85 34.34
CA ASN A 755 6.22 -18.47 35.43
C ASN A 755 6.67 -17.10 35.96
N ASN A 756 5.87 -16.04 35.81
CA ASN A 756 6.31 -14.62 35.91
C ASN A 756 6.95 -14.12 37.24
N ASP A 757 7.19 -14.96 38.26
CA ASP A 757 7.94 -14.56 39.46
C ASP A 757 9.44 -14.41 39.14
N GLU A 758 10.01 -13.28 39.53
CA GLU A 758 11.39 -12.90 39.18
C GLU A 758 12.44 -13.83 39.84
N ARG A 759 12.06 -14.56 40.90
CA ARG A 759 12.95 -15.41 41.70
C ARG A 759 13.18 -16.81 41.10
N GLU A 760 12.22 -17.39 40.38
CA GLU A 760 12.36 -18.74 39.81
C GLU A 760 12.88 -18.73 38.35
N ASN A 761 12.55 -17.69 37.58
CA ASN A 761 12.86 -17.64 36.14
C ASN A 761 14.35 -17.70 35.78
N HIS A 762 15.24 -17.27 36.68
CA HIS A 762 16.68 -17.31 36.48
C HIS A 762 17.24 -18.75 36.38
N MET A 763 16.42 -19.76 36.67
CA MET A 763 16.77 -21.19 36.60
C MET A 763 16.07 -21.96 35.46
N MET A 764 15.46 -21.29 34.49
CA MET A 764 14.73 -21.90 33.34
C MET A 764 15.67 -22.53 32.27
N LYS A 765 16.67 -23.26 32.72
CA LYS A 765 17.60 -24.05 31.91
C LYS A 765 16.90 -25.31 31.39
N VAL A 766 17.15 -25.70 30.14
CA VAL A 766 16.80 -27.03 29.63
C VAL A 766 18.08 -27.75 29.22
N GLU A 767 18.34 -28.88 29.87
CA GLU A 767 19.34 -29.87 29.49
C GLU A 767 18.85 -30.61 28.24
N THR A 768 19.71 -30.72 27.22
CA THR A 768 19.35 -31.21 25.89
C THR A 768 20.60 -31.69 25.15
N ASN A 769 20.44 -32.31 23.99
CA ASN A 769 21.56 -32.76 23.16
C ASN A 769 21.64 -31.96 21.86
N VAL A 770 22.87 -31.66 21.43
CA VAL A 770 23.16 -31.16 20.07
C VAL A 770 22.97 -32.32 19.09
N GLN A 771 21.90 -32.32 18.29
CA GLN A 771 21.66 -33.38 17.33
C GLN A 771 22.57 -33.28 16.10
N ILE A 772 22.82 -32.06 15.63
CA ILE A 772 23.76 -31.80 14.52
C ILE A 772 24.18 -30.32 14.49
N ILE A 773 25.32 -30.05 13.86
CA ILE A 773 25.84 -28.72 13.59
C ILE A 773 25.73 -28.45 12.09
N TYR A 774 25.33 -27.24 11.70
CA TYR A 774 25.32 -26.78 10.30
C TYR A 774 26.18 -25.53 10.14
N ASP A 775 26.94 -25.42 9.05
CA ASP A 775 27.96 -24.37 8.88
C ASP A 775 27.66 -23.33 7.78
N GLY A 776 26.45 -23.39 7.21
CA GLY A 776 26.00 -22.56 6.09
C GLY A 776 26.08 -23.27 4.73
N GLU A 777 26.82 -24.38 4.62
CA GLU A 777 26.90 -25.19 3.39
C GLU A 777 26.63 -26.67 3.68
N LYS A 778 27.19 -27.20 4.76
CA LYS A 778 27.15 -28.62 5.11
C LYS A 778 26.90 -28.86 6.60
N PHE A 779 26.48 -30.08 6.91
CA PHE A 779 26.43 -30.56 8.29
C PHE A 779 27.82 -30.99 8.75
N LEU A 780 28.08 -30.84 10.05
CA LEU A 780 29.32 -31.19 10.72
C LEU A 780 29.02 -32.03 11.97
N ASP A 781 29.84 -33.05 12.22
CA ASP A 781 29.84 -33.79 13.50
C ASP A 781 30.61 -33.06 14.60
N ALA A 782 31.48 -32.10 14.26
CA ALA A 782 32.33 -31.38 15.21
C ALA A 782 32.74 -29.98 14.74
N VAL A 783 32.96 -29.08 15.71
CA VAL A 783 33.68 -27.81 15.58
C VAL A 783 34.73 -27.77 16.68
N GLU A 784 35.99 -28.01 16.32
CA GLU A 784 37.09 -28.24 17.28
C GLU A 784 37.70 -26.97 17.89
N SER A 785 37.39 -25.78 17.38
CA SER A 785 37.94 -24.52 17.93
C SER A 785 37.00 -23.31 17.76
N PRO A 786 37.06 -22.31 18.67
CA PRO A 786 36.35 -21.05 18.53
C PRO A 786 36.79 -20.24 17.31
N ASN A 787 35.84 -19.65 16.60
CA ASN A 787 36.09 -18.70 15.52
C ASN A 787 34.96 -17.67 15.48
N ASN A 788 35.23 -16.44 15.92
CA ASN A 788 34.22 -15.38 16.01
C ASN A 788 33.73 -14.88 14.64
N ASP A 789 34.49 -15.10 13.56
CA ASP A 789 34.10 -14.68 12.22
C ASP A 789 33.26 -15.75 11.49
N LYS A 790 33.29 -17.01 11.94
CA LYS A 790 32.46 -18.09 11.37
C LYS A 790 31.24 -18.39 12.26
N LYS A 791 30.06 -18.23 11.68
CA LYS A 791 28.79 -18.62 12.29
C LYS A 791 28.47 -20.08 12.03
N TYR A 792 27.71 -20.67 12.94
CA TYR A 792 27.14 -22.01 12.83
C TYR A 792 25.67 -21.96 13.26
N ALA A 793 24.88 -22.96 12.87
CA ALA A 793 23.55 -23.22 13.42
C ALA A 793 23.57 -24.57 14.16
N LEU A 794 23.09 -24.58 15.40
CA LEU A 794 22.91 -25.80 16.18
C LEU A 794 21.44 -26.25 16.12
N ILE A 795 21.21 -27.52 15.82
CA ILE A 795 19.89 -28.16 15.95
C ILE A 795 19.92 -29.00 17.23
N LEU A 796 18.98 -28.71 18.13
CA LEU A 796 18.86 -29.39 19.43
C LEU A 796 17.73 -30.42 19.39
N LYS A 797 17.73 -31.34 20.35
CA LYS A 797 16.63 -32.30 20.56
C LYS A 797 15.41 -31.58 21.14
N GLU A 798 15.62 -30.82 22.19
CA GLU A 798 14.60 -30.03 22.89
C GLU A 798 15.17 -28.62 23.18
N THR A 799 14.33 -27.57 23.16
CA THR A 799 14.77 -26.18 23.36
C THR A 799 13.73 -25.31 24.06
N ASN A 800 14.22 -24.35 24.86
CA ASN A 800 13.43 -23.29 25.49
C ASN A 800 13.44 -21.97 24.70
N PHE A 801 14.22 -21.85 23.61
CA PHE A 801 14.34 -20.62 22.80
C PHE A 801 13.11 -20.38 21.90
N TYR A 802 12.69 -19.13 21.78
CA TYR A 802 11.74 -18.69 20.75
C TYR A 802 12.46 -18.43 19.43
N TYR A 803 11.97 -19.04 18.36
CA TYR A 803 12.34 -18.69 16.98
C TYR A 803 11.43 -17.58 16.45
N GLU A 804 11.94 -16.71 15.58
CA GLU A 804 11.17 -15.59 15.02
C GLU A 804 9.91 -16.07 14.28
N ASN A 805 8.73 -15.61 14.73
CA ASN A 805 7.43 -15.99 14.17
C ASN A 805 6.29 -15.07 14.67
N GLY A 806 5.16 -15.00 13.96
CA GLY A 806 3.96 -14.25 14.40
C GLY A 806 4.20 -12.76 14.66
N GLY A 807 5.22 -12.17 14.02
CA GLY A 807 5.69 -10.81 14.29
C GLY A 807 6.58 -10.66 15.55
N GLN A 808 6.70 -11.69 16.39
CA GLN A 808 7.66 -11.71 17.51
C GLN A 808 9.04 -12.14 17.02
N ILE A 809 10.07 -11.36 17.37
CA ILE A 809 11.46 -11.70 17.06
C ILE A 809 12.04 -12.78 17.98
N TYR A 810 13.10 -13.42 17.50
CA TYR A 810 13.82 -14.50 18.17
C TYR A 810 14.44 -14.12 19.53
N ASP A 811 14.68 -15.13 20.36
CA ASP A 811 15.49 -15.03 21.57
C ASP A 811 17.01 -15.01 21.29
N THR A 812 17.76 -14.51 22.26
CA THR A 812 19.23 -14.55 22.29
C THR A 812 19.71 -15.11 23.62
N GLY A 813 20.95 -15.62 23.68
CA GLY A 813 21.46 -16.29 24.88
C GLY A 813 22.69 -17.15 24.61
N TYR A 814 22.81 -18.25 25.35
CA TYR A 814 23.91 -19.19 25.24
C TYR A 814 23.42 -20.65 25.21
N ILE A 815 24.21 -21.51 24.57
CA ILE A 815 24.15 -22.96 24.71
C ILE A 815 25.53 -23.38 25.22
N GLN A 816 25.62 -24.07 26.36
CA GLN A 816 26.89 -24.24 27.08
C GLN A 816 26.96 -25.55 27.87
N ASN A 817 28.17 -25.97 28.24
CA ASN A 817 28.44 -26.96 29.28
C ASN A 817 29.82 -26.63 29.92
N ASP A 818 30.35 -27.49 30.79
CA ASP A 818 31.63 -27.27 31.48
C ASP A 818 32.84 -27.04 30.55
N LYS A 819 32.72 -27.44 29.27
CA LYS A 819 33.82 -27.46 28.30
C LYS A 819 33.64 -26.46 27.17
N MET A 820 32.41 -26.06 26.85
CA MET A 820 32.13 -25.19 25.70
C MET A 820 31.06 -24.13 25.98
N LYS A 821 31.14 -23.02 25.23
CA LYS A 821 30.14 -21.95 25.25
C LYS A 821 29.89 -21.39 23.86
N PHE A 822 28.66 -21.59 23.38
CA PHE A 822 28.13 -21.04 22.14
C PHE A 822 27.20 -19.86 22.45
N GLN A 823 27.34 -18.75 21.71
CA GLN A 823 26.46 -17.58 21.83
C GLN A 823 25.40 -17.60 20.73
N VAL A 824 24.14 -17.74 21.12
CA VAL A 824 22.97 -17.69 20.23
C VAL A 824 22.64 -16.23 19.91
N MET A 825 22.74 -15.88 18.63
CA MET A 825 22.53 -14.53 18.10
C MET A 825 21.21 -14.37 17.34
N ASN A 826 20.65 -15.47 16.82
CA ASN A 826 19.38 -15.55 16.11
C ASN A 826 18.83 -16.98 16.25
N VAL A 827 17.52 -17.17 16.27
CA VAL A 827 16.86 -18.49 16.26
C VAL A 827 15.76 -18.50 15.21
N GLN A 828 15.80 -19.48 14.31
CA GLN A 828 14.87 -19.64 13.19
C GLN A 828 14.29 -21.07 13.16
N LYS A 829 13.21 -21.28 12.42
CA LYS A 829 12.60 -22.61 12.23
C LYS A 829 12.56 -22.98 10.75
N THR A 830 12.88 -24.23 10.43
CA THR A 830 12.72 -24.80 9.08
C THR A 830 12.10 -26.19 9.23
N ASN A 831 10.91 -26.38 8.65
CA ASN A 831 10.07 -27.56 8.88
C ASN A 831 9.94 -27.85 10.39
N ASP A 832 10.30 -29.05 10.85
CA ASP A 832 10.20 -29.46 12.25
C ASP A 832 11.46 -29.16 13.10
N TYR A 833 12.42 -28.40 12.56
CA TYR A 833 13.72 -28.18 13.18
C TYR A 833 13.91 -26.72 13.61
N VAL A 834 14.45 -26.50 14.81
CA VAL A 834 14.82 -25.16 15.31
C VAL A 834 16.33 -24.95 15.22
N LEU A 835 16.73 -23.97 14.42
CA LEU A 835 18.11 -23.60 14.16
C LEU A 835 18.53 -22.49 15.13
N HIS A 836 19.55 -22.75 15.95
CA HIS A 836 20.11 -21.79 16.89
C HIS A 836 21.40 -21.22 16.28
N ILE A 837 21.31 -20.07 15.62
CA ILE A 837 22.41 -19.48 14.85
C ILE A 837 23.27 -18.59 15.75
N GLY A 838 24.59 -18.78 15.68
CA GLY A 838 25.50 -18.17 16.64
C GLY A 838 26.98 -18.40 16.33
N VAL A 839 27.81 -18.11 17.33
CA VAL A 839 29.27 -18.30 17.29
C VAL A 839 29.76 -19.08 18.50
N LEU A 840 30.76 -19.94 18.29
CA LEU A 840 31.45 -20.66 19.35
C LEU A 840 32.50 -19.73 19.99
N LEU A 841 32.32 -19.39 21.27
CA LEU A 841 33.20 -18.49 22.02
C LEU A 841 34.35 -19.23 22.73
N GLN A 842 34.09 -20.45 23.20
CA GLN A 842 35.02 -21.24 24.01
C GLN A 842 34.78 -22.74 23.80
N GLY A 843 35.85 -23.53 23.78
CA GLY A 843 35.79 -24.99 23.69
C GLY A 843 35.60 -25.53 22.29
N CYS A 844 35.07 -26.76 22.21
CA CYS A 844 34.62 -27.43 20.99
C CYS A 844 33.17 -27.91 21.16
N ILE A 845 32.44 -28.08 20.06
CA ILE A 845 31.08 -28.65 20.05
C ILE A 845 31.10 -29.89 19.17
N ARG A 846 30.43 -30.97 19.60
CA ARG A 846 30.25 -32.20 18.83
C ARG A 846 28.79 -32.67 18.80
N LYS A 847 28.46 -33.49 17.79
CA LYS A 847 27.19 -34.21 17.70
C LYS A 847 27.01 -35.10 18.94
N ASN A 848 25.79 -35.10 19.47
CA ASN A 848 25.34 -35.72 20.71
C ASN A 848 25.87 -35.12 22.03
N ASP A 849 26.66 -34.03 22.01
CA ASP A 849 27.07 -33.34 23.25
C ASP A 849 25.85 -32.98 24.11
N SER A 850 25.94 -33.27 25.42
CA SER A 850 24.97 -32.79 26.40
C SER A 850 25.24 -31.31 26.71
N VAL A 851 24.21 -30.48 26.63
CA VAL A 851 24.30 -29.02 26.70
C VAL A 851 23.13 -28.42 27.45
N GLU A 852 23.38 -27.27 28.06
CA GLU A 852 22.42 -26.46 28.78
C GLU A 852 22.03 -25.23 27.96
N THR A 853 20.72 -24.97 27.84
CA THR A 853 20.17 -23.79 27.17
C THR A 853 19.91 -22.63 28.15
N VAL A 854 20.61 -21.50 27.96
CA VAL A 854 20.52 -20.32 28.84
C VAL A 854 20.07 -19.09 28.05
N ILE A 855 18.80 -18.75 28.21
CA ILE A 855 18.12 -17.64 27.52
C ILE A 855 18.40 -16.27 28.17
N ASN A 856 18.39 -15.19 27.38
CA ASN A 856 18.38 -13.83 27.91
C ASN A 856 16.96 -13.48 28.39
N PHE A 857 16.67 -13.87 29.63
CA PHE A 857 15.34 -13.75 30.21
C PHE A 857 14.83 -12.31 30.32
N ASP A 858 15.68 -11.35 30.71
CA ASP A 858 15.31 -9.92 30.77
C ASP A 858 14.83 -9.40 29.42
N ARG A 859 15.51 -9.81 28.34
CA ARG A 859 15.11 -9.47 26.97
C ARG A 859 13.79 -10.12 26.59
N ARG A 860 13.61 -11.43 26.85
CA ARG A 860 12.34 -12.12 26.61
C ARG A 860 11.18 -11.45 27.33
N LYS A 861 11.39 -11.03 28.58
CA LYS A 861 10.38 -10.35 29.41
C LYS A 861 9.90 -9.04 28.77
N LEU A 862 10.81 -8.25 28.18
CA LEU A 862 10.45 -7.04 27.43
C LEU A 862 9.65 -7.38 26.15
N ILE A 863 10.10 -8.37 25.37
CA ILE A 863 9.40 -8.86 24.17
C ILE A 863 7.98 -9.32 24.53
N ALA A 864 7.82 -10.12 25.59
CA ALA A 864 6.53 -10.64 26.03
C ALA A 864 5.60 -9.56 26.61
N CYS A 865 6.14 -8.51 27.24
CA CYS A 865 5.37 -7.32 27.63
C CYS A 865 4.83 -6.61 26.38
N ASN A 866 5.68 -6.40 25.37
CA ASN A 866 5.28 -5.82 24.10
C ASN A 866 4.26 -6.71 23.36
N HIS A 867 4.43 -8.03 23.32
CA HIS A 867 3.48 -8.94 22.66
C HIS A 867 2.09 -8.91 23.32
N THR A 868 2.06 -8.98 24.66
CA THR A 868 0.81 -8.94 25.42
C THR A 868 0.12 -7.58 25.28
N ALA A 869 0.89 -6.50 25.19
CA ALA A 869 0.36 -5.17 24.86
C ALA A 869 -0.18 -5.08 23.42
N THR A 870 0.37 -5.82 22.45
CA THR A 870 -0.19 -5.90 21.09
C THR A 870 -1.59 -6.52 21.07
N HIS A 871 -1.86 -7.57 21.85
CA HIS A 871 -3.21 -8.14 21.96
C HIS A 871 -4.19 -7.20 22.66
N LEU A 872 -3.77 -6.49 23.72
CA LEU A 872 -4.58 -5.43 24.33
C LEU A 872 -4.87 -4.31 23.32
N LEU A 873 -3.89 -3.92 22.50
CA LEU A 873 -4.03 -2.91 21.46
C LEU A 873 -4.99 -3.37 20.34
N ASN A 874 -4.88 -4.61 19.85
CA ASN A 874 -5.81 -5.21 18.88
C ASN A 874 -7.26 -5.18 19.38
N PHE A 875 -7.47 -5.61 20.64
CA PHE A 875 -8.76 -5.55 21.32
C PHE A 875 -9.29 -4.11 21.44
N VAL A 876 -8.48 -3.19 21.96
CA VAL A 876 -8.90 -1.79 22.19
C VAL A 876 -9.15 -1.04 20.88
N ILE A 877 -8.32 -1.18 19.84
CA ILE A 877 -8.57 -0.51 18.56
C ILE A 877 -9.91 -0.97 17.98
N LYS A 878 -10.17 -2.28 17.88
CA LYS A 878 -11.45 -2.81 17.39
C LYS A 878 -12.64 -2.25 18.18
N LYS A 879 -12.55 -2.29 19.51
CA LYS A 879 -13.57 -1.74 20.41
C LYS A 879 -13.78 -0.25 20.16
N VAL A 880 -12.73 0.58 20.25
CA VAL A 880 -12.77 2.05 20.14
C VAL A 880 -13.27 2.54 18.77
N LEU A 881 -12.89 1.87 17.69
CA LEU A 881 -13.31 2.26 16.34
C LEU A 881 -14.75 1.84 16.03
N THR A 882 -15.21 0.69 16.55
CA THR A 882 -16.63 0.31 16.51
C THR A 882 -17.49 1.31 17.31
N ASP A 883 -17.04 1.64 18.53
CA ASP A 883 -17.61 2.66 19.42
C ASP A 883 -17.81 4.03 18.73
N TYR A 884 -16.87 4.39 17.84
CA TYR A 884 -16.87 5.62 17.07
C TYR A 884 -17.85 5.55 15.89
N ILE A 885 -17.86 4.47 15.11
CA ILE A 885 -18.77 4.27 13.96
C ILE A 885 -20.24 4.34 14.42
N HIS A 886 -20.59 3.70 15.53
CA HIS A 886 -21.94 3.84 16.11
C HIS A 886 -22.31 5.31 16.40
N LYS A 887 -21.40 6.04 17.08
CA LYS A 887 -21.62 7.43 17.52
C LYS A 887 -21.59 8.47 16.38
N THR A 888 -21.05 8.13 15.21
CA THR A 888 -21.15 8.97 13.99
C THR A 888 -22.37 8.61 13.16
N GLY A 889 -22.73 7.33 13.04
CA GLY A 889 -23.92 6.86 12.34
C GLY A 889 -25.23 7.38 12.93
N ASP A 890 -25.40 7.34 14.26
CA ASP A 890 -26.62 7.88 14.89
C ASP A 890 -26.81 9.39 14.62
N LYS A 891 -25.71 10.14 14.51
CA LYS A 891 -25.75 11.58 14.22
C LYS A 891 -26.17 11.91 12.79
N THR A 892 -26.05 10.99 11.82
CA THR A 892 -26.57 11.20 10.46
C THR A 892 -28.04 10.82 10.31
N ASN A 893 -28.59 10.03 11.23
CA ASN A 893 -30.02 9.66 11.26
C ASN A 893 -30.88 10.51 12.23
N GLY A 894 -30.25 11.34 13.07
CA GLY A 894 -30.89 12.17 14.11
C GLY A 894 -31.71 13.36 13.61
N ASN A 895 -32.67 13.14 12.70
CA ASN A 895 -33.63 14.15 12.26
C ASN A 895 -35.02 13.54 11.96
N VAL A 896 -35.46 12.62 12.82
CA VAL A 896 -36.84 12.09 12.91
C VAL A 896 -37.39 12.48 14.28
N ASP A 897 -38.63 12.98 14.35
CA ASP A 897 -39.22 13.51 15.58
C ASP A 897 -39.35 12.47 16.69
N ASN A 898 -39.14 12.90 17.94
CA ASN A 898 -39.38 12.09 19.12
C ASN A 898 -40.90 11.98 19.40
N GLY A 899 -41.48 10.85 19.02
CA GLY A 899 -42.84 10.44 19.36
C GLY A 899 -42.89 9.03 19.95
N ASP A 900 -43.48 8.93 21.14
CA ASP A 900 -43.95 7.73 21.86
C ASP A 900 -42.98 6.61 22.33
N SER A 901 -43.15 6.31 23.62
CA SER A 901 -42.95 5.01 24.30
C SER A 901 -41.54 4.49 24.61
N MET A 902 -41.20 4.51 25.91
CA MET A 902 -40.10 3.74 26.50
C MET A 902 -40.49 2.26 26.66
N GLN A 903 -40.39 1.45 25.59
CA GLN A 903 -40.49 -0.02 25.77
C GLN A 903 -39.72 -0.89 24.76
N ASN A 904 -39.03 -0.30 23.77
CA ASN A 904 -38.43 -1.06 22.67
C ASN A 904 -36.90 -0.87 22.54
N THR A 905 -36.21 -0.86 23.68
CA THR A 905 -34.76 -0.58 23.80
C THR A 905 -33.87 -1.83 23.83
N GLN A 906 -34.41 -3.01 24.12
CA GLN A 906 -33.61 -4.24 24.18
C GLN A 906 -33.51 -4.93 22.81
N GLU A 907 -34.63 -5.18 22.11
CA GLU A 907 -34.60 -5.84 20.80
C GLU A 907 -33.83 -5.00 19.76
N LYS A 908 -34.07 -3.68 19.67
CA LYS A 908 -33.30 -2.80 18.78
C LYS A 908 -31.80 -2.85 19.02
N ASN A 909 -31.35 -2.89 20.27
CA ASN A 909 -29.93 -3.02 20.58
C ASN A 909 -29.39 -4.40 20.15
N GLN A 910 -30.20 -5.46 20.25
CA GLN A 910 -29.79 -6.81 19.88
C GLN A 910 -29.67 -7.00 18.36
N THR A 911 -30.64 -6.51 17.58
CA THR A 911 -30.57 -6.53 16.10
C THR A 911 -29.43 -5.65 15.58
N MET A 912 -29.22 -4.48 16.20
CA MET A 912 -28.18 -3.53 15.79
C MET A 912 -26.76 -3.96 16.25
N MET A 913 -26.61 -4.74 17.32
CA MET A 913 -25.33 -5.36 17.69
C MET A 913 -24.88 -6.43 16.70
N ASN A 914 -25.79 -7.30 16.22
CA ASN A 914 -25.43 -8.30 15.21
C ASN A 914 -24.92 -7.64 13.92
N MET A 915 -25.56 -6.55 13.47
CA MET A 915 -25.19 -5.83 12.24
C MET A 915 -23.81 -5.16 12.23
N ASN A 916 -23.06 -5.18 13.35
CA ASN A 916 -21.81 -4.42 13.50
C ASN A 916 -20.55 -5.28 13.75
N SER A 917 -20.66 -6.61 13.63
CA SER A 917 -19.55 -7.57 13.76
C SER A 917 -18.38 -7.35 12.79
N ILE A 918 -18.65 -6.78 11.61
CA ILE A 918 -17.77 -6.80 10.41
C ILE A 918 -17.37 -5.38 9.95
N PHE A 919 -17.32 -4.38 10.84
CA PHE A 919 -16.77 -3.06 10.49
C PHE A 919 -15.23 -3.04 10.51
N ASN A 920 -14.64 -3.28 9.34
CA ASN A 920 -13.22 -3.43 9.01
C ASN A 920 -12.24 -2.72 9.96
N CYS A 921 -11.65 -3.51 10.85
CA CYS A 921 -10.44 -3.16 11.61
C CYS A 921 -9.55 -4.40 11.75
N ASP A 922 -8.94 -4.82 10.65
CA ASP A 922 -8.18 -6.07 10.58
C ASP A 922 -6.69 -5.78 10.76
N GLN A 923 -5.98 -6.67 11.45
CA GLN A 923 -4.53 -6.68 11.48
C GLN A 923 -3.98 -6.87 10.05
N LYS A 924 -3.00 -6.06 9.68
CA LYS A 924 -2.25 -6.10 8.40
C LYS A 924 -0.74 -6.26 8.60
N GLY A 925 -0.30 -6.35 9.86
CA GLY A 925 1.09 -6.64 10.21
C GLY A 925 1.36 -6.38 11.69
N SER A 926 2.36 -7.07 12.23
CA SER A 926 2.91 -6.81 13.55
C SER A 926 4.43 -6.86 13.53
N LEU A 927 5.07 -6.18 14.47
CA LEU A 927 6.45 -6.41 14.89
C LEU A 927 6.53 -6.22 16.40
N VAL A 928 7.11 -7.18 17.10
CA VAL A 928 7.31 -7.16 18.55
C VAL A 928 8.78 -7.42 18.82
N ASP A 929 9.49 -6.37 19.24
CA ASP A 929 10.92 -6.41 19.60
C ASP A 929 11.13 -6.00 21.07
N ASP A 930 12.38 -6.01 21.56
CA ASP A 930 12.71 -5.67 22.95
C ASP A 930 12.77 -4.16 23.24
N GLU A 931 12.61 -3.29 22.23
CA GLU A 931 12.52 -1.84 22.40
C GLU A 931 11.10 -1.29 22.25
N LYS A 932 10.27 -1.91 21.40
CA LYS A 932 8.95 -1.41 20.96
C LYS A 932 8.04 -2.54 20.43
N LEU A 933 6.79 -2.17 20.18
CA LEU A 933 5.87 -2.88 19.29
C LEU A 933 5.42 -1.97 18.14
N ARG A 934 5.02 -2.60 17.03
CA ARG A 934 4.40 -1.98 15.86
C ARG A 934 3.15 -2.80 15.51
N PHE A 935 2.02 -2.14 15.37
CA PHE A 935 0.76 -2.77 14.97
C PHE A 935 0.16 -2.03 13.77
N ASP A 936 -0.02 -2.77 12.69
CA ASP A 936 -0.53 -2.27 11.41
C ASP A 936 -1.96 -2.79 11.22
N PHE A 937 -2.92 -1.92 10.94
CA PHE A 937 -4.34 -2.28 10.85
C PHE A 937 -5.09 -1.52 9.74
N SER A 938 -6.13 -2.13 9.19
CA SER A 938 -7.07 -1.45 8.28
C SER A 938 -8.05 -0.55 9.05
N PHE A 939 -8.44 0.59 8.48
CA PHE A 939 -9.59 1.38 8.93
C PHE A 939 -10.10 2.27 7.79
N ILE A 940 -11.42 2.49 7.71
CA ILE A 940 -12.06 3.13 6.54
C ILE A 940 -11.97 4.67 6.61
N GLU A 941 -12.04 5.25 7.80
CA GLU A 941 -11.93 6.69 8.03
C GLU A 941 -10.52 7.12 8.48
N ASN A 942 -10.28 8.42 8.55
CA ASN A 942 -9.04 8.95 9.13
C ASN A 942 -9.06 8.79 10.65
N ILE A 943 -8.07 8.10 11.22
CA ILE A 943 -7.90 8.07 12.67
C ILE A 943 -7.58 9.48 13.20
N THR A 944 -8.32 9.94 14.21
CA THR A 944 -8.13 11.26 14.81
C THR A 944 -7.23 11.16 16.04
N LYS A 945 -6.60 12.28 16.43
CA LYS A 945 -5.80 12.34 17.67
C LYS A 945 -6.62 12.00 18.92
N GLU A 946 -7.92 12.26 18.90
CA GLU A 946 -8.87 11.91 19.96
C GLU A 946 -9.07 10.38 20.04
N LEU A 947 -9.16 9.69 18.90
CA LEU A 947 -9.22 8.23 18.85
C LEU A 947 -7.90 7.60 19.32
N VAL A 948 -6.75 8.10 18.87
CA VAL A 948 -5.43 7.65 19.36
C VAL A 948 -5.31 7.84 20.88
N SER A 949 -5.83 8.95 21.41
CA SER A 949 -5.88 9.21 22.86
C SER A 949 -6.76 8.22 23.62
N LYS A 950 -7.97 7.92 23.11
CA LYS A 950 -8.86 6.91 23.69
C LYS A 950 -8.25 5.51 23.65
N ILE A 951 -7.52 5.17 22.59
CA ILE A 951 -6.79 3.90 22.47
C ILE A 951 -5.68 3.79 23.52
N GLU A 952 -4.79 4.78 23.65
CA GLU A 952 -3.73 4.76 24.66
C GLU A 952 -4.31 4.69 26.08
N MET A 953 -5.38 5.43 26.35
CA MET A 953 -6.08 5.42 27.64
C MET A 953 -6.65 4.04 27.98
N GLU A 954 -7.48 3.46 27.10
CA GLU A 954 -8.13 2.17 27.37
C GLU A 954 -7.13 1.00 27.49
N VAL A 955 -6.03 1.00 26.71
CA VAL A 955 -4.95 0.01 26.90
C VAL A 955 -4.31 0.14 28.28
N ASN A 956 -4.02 1.37 28.73
CA ASN A 956 -3.48 1.58 30.09
C ASN A 956 -4.49 1.26 31.19
N ASP A 957 -5.79 1.38 30.97
CA ASP A 957 -6.82 0.99 31.94
C ASP A 957 -6.97 -0.54 32.06
N LEU A 958 -6.77 -1.30 30.98
CA LEU A 958 -6.68 -2.77 31.02
C LEU A 958 -5.36 -3.27 31.65
N ILE A 959 -4.30 -2.46 31.60
CA ILE A 959 -3.05 -2.71 32.35
C ILE A 959 -3.26 -2.50 33.85
N LYS A 960 -3.92 -1.40 34.26
CA LYS A 960 -4.25 -1.13 35.68
C LYS A 960 -5.11 -2.24 36.30
N GLN A 961 -6.07 -2.76 35.54
CA GLN A 961 -6.94 -3.86 35.95
C GLN A 961 -6.19 -5.16 36.28
N SER A 962 -4.90 -5.28 35.93
CA SER A 962 -4.05 -6.42 36.28
C SER A 962 -4.69 -7.75 35.87
N LEU A 963 -5.17 -7.81 34.61
CA LEU A 963 -5.86 -8.96 34.05
C LEU A 963 -4.91 -10.15 33.91
N ASN A 964 -5.37 -11.35 34.24
CA ASN A 964 -4.63 -12.58 34.00
C ASN A 964 -4.50 -12.86 32.50
N VAL A 965 -3.41 -13.52 32.12
CA VAL A 965 -3.14 -13.96 30.76
C VAL A 965 -2.93 -15.47 30.79
N SER A 966 -3.83 -16.20 30.14
CA SER A 966 -3.82 -17.66 30.08
C SER A 966 -3.61 -18.15 28.67
N VAL A 967 -2.71 -19.10 28.48
CA VAL A 967 -2.64 -19.89 27.24
C VAL A 967 -3.38 -21.21 27.47
N ARG A 968 -4.07 -21.70 26.44
CA ARG A 968 -4.61 -23.07 26.38
C ARG A 968 -4.26 -23.69 25.03
N THR A 969 -3.68 -24.89 25.07
CA THR A 969 -3.45 -25.70 23.87
C THR A 969 -4.70 -26.53 23.59
N MET A 970 -5.26 -26.44 22.38
CA MET A 970 -6.51 -27.11 21.99
C MET A 970 -6.61 -27.33 20.48
N ASP A 971 -7.56 -28.16 20.05
CA ASP A 971 -7.83 -28.46 18.65
C ASP A 971 -8.36 -27.22 17.88
N LEU A 972 -7.98 -27.07 16.62
CA LEU A 972 -8.35 -25.95 15.76
C LEU A 972 -9.87 -25.90 15.45
N LYS A 973 -10.54 -27.05 15.31
CA LYS A 973 -11.99 -27.15 15.10
C LYS A 973 -12.75 -26.81 16.38
N GLU A 974 -12.20 -27.17 17.55
CA GLU A 974 -12.75 -26.78 18.86
C GLU A 974 -12.55 -25.27 19.16
N SER A 975 -11.35 -24.73 18.95
CA SER A 975 -11.08 -23.30 19.19
C SER A 975 -11.92 -22.37 18.31
N LYS A 976 -12.23 -22.78 17.08
CA LYS A 976 -13.15 -22.08 16.16
C LYS A 976 -14.60 -21.98 16.66
N LYS A 977 -15.00 -22.73 17.70
CA LYS A 977 -16.32 -22.61 18.35
C LYS A 977 -16.40 -21.42 19.32
N ILE A 978 -15.27 -20.84 19.74
CA ILE A 978 -15.24 -19.71 20.67
C ILE A 978 -15.66 -18.43 19.91
N LYS A 979 -16.92 -18.01 20.04
CA LYS A 979 -17.42 -16.83 19.33
C LYS A 979 -16.67 -15.56 19.76
N GLY A 980 -16.01 -14.92 18.80
CA GLY A 980 -15.17 -13.74 19.02
C GLY A 980 -13.68 -14.02 19.25
N ILE A 981 -13.23 -15.27 19.06
CA ILE A 981 -11.81 -15.59 18.89
C ILE A 981 -11.24 -14.85 17.68
N ARG A 982 -10.05 -14.28 17.84
CA ARG A 982 -9.31 -13.59 16.77
C ARG A 982 -8.30 -14.55 16.17
N ALA A 983 -8.30 -14.67 14.85
CA ALA A 983 -7.32 -15.40 14.06
C ALA A 983 -6.85 -14.49 12.92
N ILE A 984 -5.62 -14.70 12.45
CA ILE A 984 -5.13 -14.05 11.24
C ILE A 984 -5.50 -14.96 10.07
N PHE A 985 -6.44 -14.53 9.23
CA PHE A 985 -6.98 -15.34 8.11
C PHE A 985 -5.93 -15.69 7.02
N GLU A 986 -4.73 -15.12 7.11
CA GLU A 986 -3.58 -15.38 6.22
C GLU A 986 -2.55 -16.35 6.87
N GLU A 987 -2.75 -16.82 8.11
CA GLU A 987 -1.88 -17.78 8.81
C GLU A 987 -2.44 -19.22 8.80
N ASP A 988 -1.64 -20.17 8.32
CA ASP A 988 -1.92 -21.60 8.42
C ASP A 988 -1.67 -22.10 9.85
N TYR A 989 -2.73 -22.15 10.65
CA TYR A 989 -2.73 -22.80 11.96
C TYR A 989 -2.68 -24.32 11.83
N ALA A 990 -1.82 -24.97 12.63
CA ALA A 990 -1.81 -26.43 12.76
C ALA A 990 -3.10 -26.94 13.44
N ASP A 991 -3.39 -28.25 13.31
CA ASP A 991 -4.57 -28.89 13.92
C ASP A 991 -4.65 -28.69 15.44
N ILE A 992 -3.50 -28.49 16.10
CA ILE A 992 -3.39 -28.10 17.51
C ILE A 992 -2.85 -26.68 17.60
N VAL A 993 -3.60 -25.79 18.24
CA VAL A 993 -3.29 -24.36 18.41
C VAL A 993 -3.14 -23.96 19.87
N ASN A 994 -2.40 -22.87 20.09
CA ASN A 994 -2.42 -22.13 21.35
C ASN A 994 -3.41 -20.96 21.24
N VAL A 995 -4.41 -20.94 22.12
CA VAL A 995 -5.33 -19.81 22.31
C VAL A 995 -4.88 -19.01 23.52
N VAL A 996 -4.69 -17.70 23.34
CA VAL A 996 -4.33 -16.74 24.37
C VAL A 996 -5.57 -15.98 24.81
N PHE A 997 -5.89 -16.04 26.10
CA PHE A 997 -6.99 -15.33 26.75
C PHE A 997 -6.41 -14.25 27.67
N ILE A 998 -6.90 -13.02 27.56
CA ILE A 998 -6.62 -11.93 28.51
C ILE A 998 -7.92 -11.57 29.24
N ASP A 999 -8.21 -12.36 30.27
CA ASP A 999 -9.36 -12.23 31.16
C ASP A 999 -9.04 -12.89 32.52
N ASN A 1000 -9.78 -12.53 33.57
CA ASN A 1000 -9.64 -13.12 34.89
C ASN A 1000 -10.43 -14.42 35.08
N ASP A 1001 -11.47 -14.68 34.28
CA ASP A 1001 -12.37 -15.85 34.39
C ASP A 1001 -12.49 -16.63 33.06
N VAL A 1002 -11.38 -17.27 32.69
CA VAL A 1002 -11.28 -18.07 31.44
C VAL A 1002 -12.18 -19.31 31.47
N ASP A 1003 -12.42 -19.90 32.64
CA ASP A 1003 -13.25 -21.09 32.76
C ASP A 1003 -14.73 -20.77 32.48
N LYS A 1004 -15.20 -19.55 32.80
CA LYS A 1004 -16.52 -19.07 32.37
C LYS A 1004 -16.61 -18.85 30.87
N ILE A 1005 -15.54 -18.40 30.19
CA ILE A 1005 -15.49 -18.29 28.73
C ILE A 1005 -15.66 -19.67 28.09
N LEU A 1006 -14.86 -20.64 28.53
CA LEU A 1006 -14.89 -22.02 28.01
C LEU A 1006 -16.21 -22.75 28.28
N LYS A 1007 -16.95 -22.38 29.34
CA LYS A 1007 -18.29 -22.92 29.64
C LYS A 1007 -19.44 -22.27 28.86
N ASN A 1008 -19.23 -21.12 28.21
CA ASN A 1008 -20.28 -20.32 27.59
C ASN A 1008 -19.93 -19.92 26.15
N LEU A 1009 -19.50 -20.90 25.33
CA LEU A 1009 -19.08 -20.71 23.93
C LEU A 1009 -20.11 -19.99 23.04
N ASP A 1010 -21.39 -20.00 23.44
CA ASP A 1010 -22.47 -19.31 22.72
C ASP A 1010 -22.43 -17.78 22.82
N VAL A 1011 -21.72 -17.22 23.80
CA VAL A 1011 -21.56 -15.76 24.00
C VAL A 1011 -20.48 -15.22 23.07
N ASN A 1012 -20.75 -14.10 22.39
CA ASN A 1012 -19.75 -13.44 21.55
C ASN A 1012 -18.83 -12.55 22.41
N TYR A 1013 -17.59 -12.99 22.63
CA TYR A 1013 -16.60 -12.32 23.46
C TYR A 1013 -15.84 -11.17 22.77
N SER A 1014 -16.12 -10.89 21.47
CA SER A 1014 -15.40 -9.91 20.66
C SER A 1014 -15.20 -8.54 21.34
N TYR A 1015 -16.20 -8.05 22.07
CA TYR A 1015 -16.19 -6.74 22.74
C TYR A 1015 -15.94 -6.83 24.25
N LEU A 1016 -15.78 -8.04 24.80
CA LEU A 1016 -15.62 -8.29 26.23
C LEU A 1016 -14.15 -8.43 26.63
N CYS A 1017 -13.39 -9.27 25.92
CA CYS A 1017 -11.98 -9.54 26.21
C CYS A 1017 -11.16 -9.87 24.96
N SER A 1018 -9.83 -9.91 25.11
CA SER A 1018 -8.91 -10.40 24.06
C SER A 1018 -8.82 -11.93 24.16
N ILE A 1019 -9.16 -12.60 23.06
CA ILE A 1019 -9.04 -14.05 22.86
C ILE A 1019 -8.47 -14.21 21.45
N GLU A 1020 -7.24 -14.70 21.30
CA GLU A 1020 -6.54 -14.71 20.01
C GLU A 1020 -5.78 -16.04 19.82
N LEU A 1021 -5.74 -16.57 18.59
CA LEU A 1021 -4.82 -17.64 18.21
C LEU A 1021 -3.41 -17.04 18.14
N CYS A 1022 -2.50 -17.50 19.00
CA CYS A 1022 -1.13 -16.97 19.01
C CYS A 1022 -0.12 -18.00 19.50
N GLY A 1023 0.95 -18.18 18.71
CA GLY A 1023 2.13 -18.98 19.07
C GLY A 1023 3.23 -18.17 19.77
N GLY A 1024 2.92 -17.03 20.38
CA GLY A 1024 3.88 -16.10 21.01
C GLY A 1024 4.31 -16.48 22.43
N THR A 1025 5.26 -15.72 23.00
CA THR A 1025 5.52 -15.75 24.45
C THR A 1025 4.83 -14.56 25.12
N HIS A 1026 4.03 -14.84 26.16
CA HIS A 1026 3.24 -13.83 26.87
C HIS A 1026 3.61 -13.78 28.35
N ILE A 1027 3.40 -12.62 28.97
CA ILE A 1027 3.51 -12.43 30.41
C ILE A 1027 2.20 -12.84 31.08
N ALA A 1028 2.26 -13.59 32.19
CA ALA A 1028 1.07 -14.17 32.83
C ALA A 1028 0.02 -13.18 33.38
N ASN A 1029 0.29 -11.88 33.41
CA ASN A 1029 -0.64 -10.85 33.89
C ASN A 1029 -0.32 -9.45 33.31
N THR A 1030 -1.32 -8.65 32.93
CA THR A 1030 -1.11 -7.35 32.26
C THR A 1030 -0.35 -6.33 33.11
N LYS A 1031 -0.34 -6.45 34.45
CA LYS A 1031 0.41 -5.55 35.34
C LYS A 1031 1.91 -5.47 35.02
N TYR A 1032 2.50 -6.54 34.47
CA TYR A 1032 3.93 -6.58 34.13
C TYR A 1032 4.29 -5.70 32.93
N ILE A 1033 3.30 -5.24 32.14
CA ILE A 1033 3.48 -4.20 31.11
C ILE A 1033 3.86 -2.86 31.76
N LYS A 1034 3.42 -2.62 33.00
CA LYS A 1034 3.46 -1.38 33.80
C LYS A 1034 2.70 -0.20 33.17
N LYS A 1035 3.08 0.17 31.94
CA LYS A 1035 2.59 1.33 31.20
C LYS A 1035 2.79 1.11 29.71
N PHE A 1036 1.88 1.63 28.91
CA PHE A 1036 1.91 1.62 27.44
C PHE A 1036 1.93 3.06 26.92
N ILE A 1037 2.81 3.38 25.98
CA ILE A 1037 2.94 4.73 25.40
C ILE A 1037 3.07 4.61 23.88
N ILE A 1038 2.20 5.28 23.13
CA ILE A 1038 2.30 5.41 21.67
C ILE A 1038 3.40 6.44 21.35
N THR A 1039 4.33 6.09 20.46
CA THR A 1039 5.43 6.95 20.00
C THR A 1039 5.18 7.49 18.59
N SER A 1040 4.49 6.74 17.74
CA SER A 1040 4.01 7.22 16.44
C SER A 1040 2.65 6.65 16.05
N GLU A 1041 1.88 7.45 15.34
CA GLU A 1041 0.81 7.02 14.42
C GLU A 1041 1.23 7.46 13.01
N GLU A 1042 1.14 6.56 12.03
CA GLU A 1042 1.54 6.79 10.64
C GLU A 1042 0.55 6.11 9.67
N SER A 1043 0.07 6.81 8.65
CA SER A 1043 -0.73 6.22 7.56
C SER A 1043 0.19 5.58 6.52
N ILE A 1044 0.34 4.24 6.52
CA ILE A 1044 1.21 3.52 5.56
C ILE A 1044 0.63 3.59 4.15
N GLY A 1045 -0.69 3.44 4.04
CA GLY A 1045 -1.42 3.38 2.78
C GLY A 1045 -2.86 3.84 2.96
N LYS A 1046 -3.61 3.91 1.86
CA LYS A 1046 -5.01 4.37 1.94
C LYS A 1046 -5.85 3.36 2.71
N GLY A 1047 -6.31 3.77 3.90
CA GLY A 1047 -7.07 2.92 4.82
C GLY A 1047 -6.23 1.90 5.58
N ILE A 1048 -4.91 2.10 5.69
CA ILE A 1048 -4.01 1.26 6.51
C ILE A 1048 -3.16 2.17 7.40
N TYR A 1049 -3.29 1.99 8.71
CA TYR A 1049 -2.64 2.77 9.75
C TYR A 1049 -1.64 1.92 10.54
N ARG A 1050 -0.60 2.58 11.06
CA ARG A 1050 0.46 2.00 11.88
C ARG A 1050 0.51 2.73 13.21
N ILE A 1051 0.38 2.00 14.30
CA ILE A 1051 0.69 2.49 15.65
C ILE A 1051 2.01 1.84 16.08
N SER A 1052 2.98 2.66 16.49
CA SER A 1052 4.19 2.22 17.18
C SER A 1052 4.09 2.62 18.65
N ALA A 1053 4.42 1.71 19.56
CA ALA A 1053 4.32 1.94 20.99
C ALA A 1053 5.47 1.26 21.77
N VAL A 1054 5.63 1.64 23.04
CA VAL A 1054 6.64 1.11 23.96
C VAL A 1054 6.00 0.73 25.29
N THR A 1055 6.60 -0.23 26.00
CA THR A 1055 6.11 -0.69 27.31
C THR A 1055 7.21 -0.73 28.38
N ASN A 1056 6.81 -0.98 29.63
CA ASN A 1056 7.69 -1.29 30.76
C ASN A 1056 8.87 -0.30 30.87
N LYS A 1057 10.11 -0.78 31.01
CA LYS A 1057 11.31 0.06 31.16
C LYS A 1057 11.51 1.05 30.01
N LYS A 1058 11.15 0.70 28.77
CA LYS A 1058 11.28 1.60 27.61
C LYS A 1058 10.29 2.77 27.69
N ALA A 1059 9.08 2.53 28.20
CA ALA A 1059 8.12 3.59 28.50
C ALA A 1059 8.62 4.52 29.62
N GLU A 1060 9.24 3.98 30.68
CA GLU A 1060 9.86 4.76 31.76
C GLU A 1060 11.03 5.63 31.26
N GLU A 1061 11.95 5.05 30.46
CA GLU A 1061 13.07 5.75 29.83
C GLU A 1061 12.60 6.90 28.93
N ILE A 1062 11.54 6.67 28.13
CA ILE A 1062 10.98 7.64 27.18
C ILE A 1062 10.18 8.76 27.88
N GLU A 1063 9.42 8.44 28.92
CA GLU A 1063 8.69 9.46 29.69
C GLU A 1063 9.64 10.37 30.45
N LYS A 1064 10.67 9.82 31.12
CA LYS A 1064 11.69 10.64 31.76
C LYS A 1064 12.41 11.54 30.77
N LYS A 1065 12.79 11.02 29.60
CA LYS A 1065 13.42 11.81 28.51
C LYS A 1065 12.51 12.95 28.03
N PHE A 1066 11.20 12.75 28.01
CA PHE A 1066 10.23 13.79 27.68
C PHE A 1066 10.13 14.85 28.78
N ASP A 1067 10.07 14.46 30.05
CA ASP A 1067 9.95 15.39 31.18
C ASP A 1067 11.25 16.20 31.38
N ASP A 1068 12.42 15.58 31.20
CA ASP A 1068 13.76 16.23 31.14
C ASP A 1068 13.88 17.24 29.97
N LEU A 1069 13.08 17.07 28.91
CA LEU A 1069 12.99 18.02 27.80
C LEU A 1069 11.97 19.13 28.10
N TYR A 1070 10.82 18.79 28.69
CA TYR A 1070 9.77 19.73 29.10
C TYR A 1070 10.30 20.77 30.09
N ALA A 1071 11.06 20.34 31.09
CA ALA A 1071 11.69 21.23 32.06
C ALA A 1071 12.58 22.31 31.41
N LYS A 1072 13.25 21.99 30.29
CA LYS A 1072 14.16 22.92 29.60
C LYS A 1072 13.44 24.05 28.88
N TYR A 1073 12.25 23.83 28.32
CA TYR A 1073 11.49 24.86 27.59
C TYR A 1073 10.27 25.40 28.34
N LYS A 1074 10.00 24.95 29.57
CA LYS A 1074 8.90 25.48 30.41
C LYS A 1074 8.93 27.02 30.52
N HIS A 1075 10.13 27.60 30.66
CA HIS A 1075 10.36 29.05 30.73
C HIS A 1075 9.87 29.86 29.51
N ILE A 1076 9.50 29.20 28.40
CA ILE A 1076 8.88 29.82 27.22
C ILE A 1076 7.37 29.99 27.41
N PHE A 1077 6.73 29.04 28.12
CA PHE A 1077 5.32 29.11 28.50
C PHE A 1077 5.09 30.11 29.63
N ASP A 1078 6.02 30.18 30.59
CA ASP A 1078 5.94 31.08 31.74
C ASP A 1078 6.10 32.58 31.37
N ASP A 1079 6.81 32.88 30.26
CA ASP A 1079 7.02 34.24 29.73
C ASP A 1079 7.21 34.20 28.18
N PRO A 1080 6.13 34.30 27.38
CA PRO A 1080 6.19 34.21 25.92
C PRO A 1080 6.54 35.57 25.26
N ASN A 1081 7.81 35.97 25.32
CA ASN A 1081 8.30 37.23 24.75
C ASN A 1081 9.00 37.08 23.37
N VAL A 1082 9.20 38.21 22.67
CA VAL A 1082 9.72 38.26 21.28
C VAL A 1082 11.13 37.68 21.15
N ASN A 1083 11.97 37.79 22.17
CA ASN A 1083 13.35 37.32 22.13
C ASN A 1083 13.47 35.79 22.13
N LYS A 1084 12.43 35.06 22.61
CA LYS A 1084 12.39 33.59 22.67
C LYS A 1084 11.92 32.93 21.38
N LEU A 1085 11.69 33.69 20.29
CA LEU A 1085 11.22 33.14 19.01
C LEU A 1085 12.16 32.07 18.43
N THR A 1086 13.48 32.25 18.58
CA THR A 1086 14.50 31.27 18.18
C THR A 1086 14.38 29.98 18.98
N ASP A 1087 14.10 30.08 20.28
CA ASP A 1087 13.99 28.92 21.18
C ASP A 1087 12.71 28.14 20.90
N VAL A 1088 11.59 28.84 20.70
CA VAL A 1088 10.32 28.24 20.22
C VAL A 1088 10.56 27.41 18.96
N GLN A 1089 11.27 27.97 17.97
CA GLN A 1089 11.57 27.28 16.71
C GLN A 1089 12.55 26.11 16.89
N MET A 1090 13.55 26.24 17.76
CA MET A 1090 14.49 25.17 18.10
C MET A 1090 13.81 23.99 18.79
N TYR A 1091 13.06 24.22 19.87
CA TYR A 1091 12.37 23.13 20.59
C TYR A 1091 11.28 22.48 19.74
N LYS A 1092 10.53 23.27 18.95
CA LYS A 1092 9.58 22.77 17.95
C LYS A 1092 10.23 21.91 16.86
N ARG A 1093 11.51 22.13 16.54
CA ARG A 1093 12.30 21.25 15.66
C ARG A 1093 12.69 19.95 16.36
N ILE A 1094 13.28 20.04 17.56
CA ILE A 1094 13.70 18.87 18.36
C ILE A 1094 12.52 17.91 18.61
N LEU A 1095 11.36 18.45 19.00
CA LEU A 1095 10.13 17.68 19.22
C LEU A 1095 9.59 16.99 17.95
N LYS A 1096 9.95 17.47 16.76
CA LYS A 1096 9.55 16.86 15.48
C LYS A 1096 10.54 15.81 14.97
N GLU A 1097 11.83 16.05 15.14
CA GLU A 1097 12.90 15.13 14.70
C GLU A 1097 12.96 13.86 15.57
N ASP A 1098 12.65 13.95 16.87
CA ASP A 1098 12.64 12.77 17.74
C ASP A 1098 11.37 11.92 17.58
N LYS A 1099 11.51 10.74 16.96
CA LYS A 1099 10.42 9.76 16.76
C LYS A 1099 10.05 8.96 18.02
N PHE A 1100 10.85 8.98 19.09
CA PHE A 1100 10.65 8.10 20.26
C PHE A 1100 10.01 8.80 21.48
N LEU A 1101 9.59 10.06 21.36
CA LEU A 1101 8.86 10.76 22.43
C LEU A 1101 7.36 10.38 22.46
N PRO A 1102 6.66 10.48 23.60
CA PRO A 1102 5.22 10.17 23.72
C PRO A 1102 4.37 10.99 22.72
N TYR A 1103 3.72 10.33 21.77
CA TYR A 1103 3.04 10.93 20.62
C TYR A 1103 2.03 11.99 21.05
N LEU A 1104 1.19 11.70 22.04
CA LEU A 1104 0.13 12.59 22.50
C LEU A 1104 0.71 13.84 23.19
N LYS A 1105 1.55 13.67 24.22
CA LYS A 1105 2.19 14.80 24.93
C LYS A 1105 3.00 15.70 23.96
N LYS A 1106 3.78 15.09 23.07
CA LYS A 1106 4.57 15.77 22.02
C LYS A 1106 3.69 16.59 21.07
N ASN A 1107 2.60 16.00 20.58
CA ASN A 1107 1.68 16.67 19.65
C ASN A 1107 0.97 17.86 20.29
N GLN A 1108 0.56 17.75 21.56
CA GLN A 1108 -0.07 18.83 22.32
C GLN A 1108 0.89 20.02 22.43
N ILE A 1109 2.12 19.79 22.87
CA ILE A 1109 3.10 20.86 23.08
C ILE A 1109 3.52 21.53 21.77
N ILE A 1110 3.63 20.79 20.65
CA ILE A 1110 3.85 21.40 19.33
C ILE A 1110 2.69 22.36 18.98
N GLN A 1111 1.43 22.02 19.29
CA GLN A 1111 0.28 22.90 19.06
C GLN A 1111 0.29 24.14 19.97
N ASP A 1112 0.81 24.04 21.20
CA ASP A 1112 0.89 25.18 22.11
C ASP A 1112 2.08 26.10 21.78
N LEU A 1113 3.21 25.55 21.35
CA LEU A 1113 4.32 26.31 20.74
C LEU A 1113 3.87 27.00 19.43
N ASP A 1114 3.02 26.35 18.61
CA ASP A 1114 2.42 26.95 17.42
C ASP A 1114 1.48 28.14 17.74
N LYS A 1115 0.87 28.18 18.95
CA LYS A 1115 0.11 29.35 19.44
C LYS A 1115 1.04 30.47 19.86
N ILE A 1116 2.08 30.15 20.63
CA ILE A 1116 3.08 31.12 21.11
C ILE A 1116 3.80 31.79 19.93
N GLU A 1117 4.25 31.02 18.93
CA GLU A 1117 4.89 31.57 17.73
C GLU A 1117 3.98 32.56 16.98
N LYS A 1118 2.69 32.22 16.82
CA LYS A 1118 1.70 33.13 16.19
C LYS A 1118 1.54 34.41 17.01
N ASN A 1119 1.37 34.30 18.32
CA ASN A 1119 1.19 35.45 19.21
C ASN A 1119 2.40 36.39 19.17
N ILE A 1120 3.63 35.85 19.17
CA ILE A 1120 4.88 36.62 19.05
C ILE A 1120 4.94 37.33 17.69
N ILE A 1121 4.66 36.63 16.59
CA ILE A 1121 4.67 37.19 15.23
C ILE A 1121 3.61 38.28 15.06
N GLU A 1122 2.42 38.10 15.62
CA GLU A 1122 1.33 39.08 15.55
C GLU A 1122 1.61 40.31 16.41
N SER A 1123 2.16 40.13 17.61
CA SER A 1123 2.62 41.24 18.47
C SER A 1123 3.71 42.06 17.77
N THR A 1124 4.70 41.39 17.17
CA THR A 1124 5.77 42.04 16.40
C THR A 1124 5.23 42.85 15.22
N LYS A 1125 4.24 42.32 14.48
CA LYS A 1125 3.56 43.03 13.39
C LYS A 1125 2.75 44.22 13.90
N ASN A 1126 2.10 44.11 15.05
CA ASN A 1126 1.31 45.19 15.63
C ASN A 1126 2.21 46.35 16.10
N ILE A 1127 3.33 46.06 16.77
CA ILE A 1127 4.36 47.05 17.13
C ILE A 1127 4.89 47.77 15.88
N GLN A 1128 5.27 47.02 14.84
CA GLN A 1128 5.76 47.60 13.58
C GLN A 1128 4.69 48.47 12.88
N LYS A 1129 3.43 48.04 12.90
CA LYS A 1129 2.29 48.79 12.35
C LYS A 1129 2.02 50.07 13.14
N GLU A 1130 2.17 50.05 14.46
CA GLU A 1130 2.00 51.23 15.31
C GLU A 1130 3.13 52.25 15.06
N LEU A 1131 4.39 51.81 15.01
CA LEU A 1131 5.54 52.67 14.65
C LEU A 1131 5.33 53.34 13.29
N LEU A 1132 4.86 52.60 12.28
CA LEU A 1132 4.55 53.15 10.95
C LEU A 1132 3.32 54.07 10.94
N ASN A 1133 2.38 53.91 11.88
CA ASN A 1133 1.26 54.84 12.06
C ASN A 1133 1.72 56.13 12.74
N ARG A 1134 2.52 56.06 13.81
CA ARG A 1134 3.14 57.22 14.48
C ARG A 1134 3.96 58.04 13.48
N ALA A 1135 4.84 57.38 12.71
CA ALA A 1135 5.59 57.98 11.61
C ALA A 1135 4.70 58.68 10.58
N SER A 1136 3.58 58.05 10.21
CA SER A 1136 2.62 58.63 9.26
C SER A 1136 1.79 59.79 9.83
N ASN A 1137 1.74 59.97 11.15
CA ASN A 1137 1.15 61.15 11.80
C ASN A 1137 2.16 62.28 11.91
N ILE A 1138 3.34 62.05 12.48
CA ILE A 1138 4.45 63.02 12.53
C ILE A 1138 4.71 63.63 11.14
N GLY A 1139 4.75 62.81 10.09
CA GLY A 1139 4.90 63.29 8.72
C GLY A 1139 3.70 64.02 8.10
N LYS A 1140 2.50 64.02 8.71
CA LYS A 1140 1.40 64.93 8.35
C LYS A 1140 1.53 66.24 9.10
N ASP A 1141 1.80 66.13 10.40
CA ASP A 1141 1.74 67.25 11.33
C ASP A 1141 2.88 68.23 10.99
N TYR A 1142 4.10 67.70 10.76
CA TYR A 1142 5.25 68.42 10.19
C TYR A 1142 5.03 68.97 8.75
N ALA A 1143 3.95 68.58 8.09
CA ALA A 1143 3.58 69.06 6.75
C ALA A 1143 2.53 70.17 6.77
N LEU A 1144 1.97 70.49 7.94
CA LEU A 1144 1.00 71.56 8.16
C LEU A 1144 1.60 72.79 8.85
N GLU A 1145 2.84 72.70 9.33
CA GLU A 1145 3.63 73.84 9.80
C GLU A 1145 3.87 74.88 8.68
N GLU A 1146 3.81 76.17 9.02
CA GLU A 1146 4.05 77.25 8.05
C GLU A 1146 5.52 77.33 7.63
N LYS A 1147 5.78 77.23 6.32
CA LYS A 1147 7.13 77.13 5.73
C LYS A 1147 7.39 78.22 4.70
N ASN A 1148 7.06 79.44 5.08
CA ASN A 1148 7.17 80.63 4.24
C ASN A 1148 8.63 80.86 3.80
N GLY A 1149 8.88 80.88 2.48
CA GLY A 1149 10.19 81.14 1.88
C GLY A 1149 11.17 79.96 1.83
N ILE A 1150 10.81 78.77 2.31
CA ILE A 1150 11.75 77.64 2.42
C ILE A 1150 11.99 76.94 1.08
N ILE A 1151 13.21 77.04 0.56
CA ILE A 1151 13.65 76.38 -0.69
C ILE A 1151 14.06 74.92 -0.44
N LEU A 1152 14.60 74.62 0.75
CA LEU A 1152 14.97 73.28 1.21
C LEU A 1152 14.54 73.07 2.67
N ASP A 1153 13.68 72.08 2.91
CA ASP A 1153 13.26 71.68 4.26
C ASP A 1153 14.29 70.71 4.88
N ILE A 1154 14.85 71.03 6.05
CA ILE A 1154 15.86 70.21 6.76
C ILE A 1154 15.31 69.90 8.16
N LYS A 1155 14.99 68.62 8.40
CA LYS A 1155 14.44 68.15 9.69
C LYS A 1155 15.08 66.83 10.12
N PHE A 1156 15.49 66.81 11.38
CA PHE A 1156 15.76 65.59 12.12
C PHE A 1156 14.51 65.23 12.93
N PHE A 1157 14.09 63.96 12.86
CA PHE A 1157 12.97 63.41 13.62
C PHE A 1157 13.51 62.62 14.82
N ASP A 1158 13.87 63.35 15.88
CA ASP A 1158 14.22 62.85 17.21
C ASP A 1158 12.99 62.30 17.97
N GLU A 1159 11.82 62.87 17.71
CA GLU A 1159 10.49 62.47 18.21
C GLU A 1159 10.15 60.96 18.01
N LEU A 1160 10.82 60.28 17.08
CA LEU A 1160 10.58 58.86 16.77
C LEU A 1160 11.86 58.14 16.33
N SER A 1161 12.34 57.22 17.16
CA SER A 1161 13.38 56.25 16.78
C SER A 1161 12.90 55.32 15.67
N GLY A 1162 13.70 55.11 14.63
CA GLY A 1162 13.34 54.26 13.50
C GLY A 1162 14.38 54.17 12.38
N ASN A 1163 14.27 53.13 11.56
CA ASN A 1163 15.14 52.93 10.40
C ASN A 1163 14.60 53.60 9.12
N GLN A 1164 15.32 53.46 8.00
CA GLN A 1164 14.93 54.01 6.68
C GLN A 1164 13.45 53.80 6.30
N LYS A 1165 12.82 52.66 6.61
CA LYS A 1165 11.40 52.41 6.28
C LYS A 1165 10.43 53.28 7.08
N VAL A 1166 10.84 53.69 8.29
CA VAL A 1166 10.09 54.64 9.13
C VAL A 1166 10.23 56.04 8.54
N LEU A 1167 11.44 56.46 8.15
CA LEU A 1167 11.69 57.74 7.49
C LEU A 1167 10.96 57.88 6.15
N GLU A 1168 10.99 56.84 5.31
CA GLU A 1168 10.19 56.76 4.07
C GLU A 1168 8.68 56.91 4.33
N LYS A 1169 8.20 56.48 5.51
CA LYS A 1169 6.79 56.61 5.90
C LYS A 1169 6.42 58.02 6.36
N ILE A 1170 7.33 58.71 7.06
CA ILE A 1170 7.23 60.14 7.37
C ILE A 1170 7.15 60.93 6.05
N ILE A 1171 8.13 60.71 5.15
CA ILE A 1171 8.21 61.32 3.82
C ILE A 1171 6.92 61.10 3.00
N GLN A 1172 6.36 59.88 3.01
CA GLN A 1172 5.12 59.57 2.28
C GLN A 1172 3.91 60.36 2.80
N SER A 1173 3.86 60.73 4.08
CA SER A 1173 2.86 61.67 4.59
C SER A 1173 3.19 63.11 4.19
N TYR A 1174 4.44 63.54 4.35
CA TYR A 1174 4.87 64.93 4.14
C TYR A 1174 4.62 65.41 2.71
N CYS A 1175 4.99 64.59 1.72
CA CYS A 1175 4.82 64.91 0.30
C CYS A 1175 3.35 64.95 -0.19
N LYS A 1176 2.35 64.77 0.68
CA LYS A 1176 0.93 64.95 0.31
C LYS A 1176 0.57 66.43 0.21
N HIS A 1177 1.07 67.24 1.14
CA HIS A 1177 0.90 68.70 1.17
C HIS A 1177 2.09 69.36 0.46
N ASN A 1178 3.33 68.99 0.83
CA ASN A 1178 4.54 69.63 0.34
C ASN A 1178 5.17 68.85 -0.82
N LYS A 1179 4.67 69.10 -2.05
CA LYS A 1179 5.08 68.40 -3.27
C LYS A 1179 6.27 69.02 -4.01
N THR A 1180 6.39 70.34 -3.93
CA THR A 1180 7.30 71.18 -4.72
C THR A 1180 8.57 71.58 -3.96
N CYS A 1181 8.52 71.58 -2.61
CA CYS A 1181 9.68 71.84 -1.75
C CYS A 1181 10.59 70.61 -1.67
N SER A 1182 11.88 70.82 -1.89
CA SER A 1182 12.94 69.83 -1.71
C SER A 1182 13.20 69.59 -0.23
N TYR A 1183 13.69 68.42 0.15
CA TYR A 1183 13.91 68.10 1.58
C TYR A 1183 15.13 67.22 1.82
N PHE A 1184 15.81 67.47 2.94
CA PHE A 1184 16.83 66.62 3.55
C PHE A 1184 16.36 66.19 4.94
N PHE A 1185 15.85 64.97 5.07
CA PHE A 1185 15.29 64.47 6.33
C PHE A 1185 16.16 63.38 6.95
N ILE A 1186 16.23 63.37 8.29
CA ILE A 1186 17.08 62.48 9.10
C ILE A 1186 16.23 61.77 10.16
N ILE A 1187 16.54 60.51 10.43
CA ILE A 1187 16.05 59.72 11.58
C ILE A 1187 17.23 58.91 12.14
N SER A 1188 17.13 58.40 13.36
CA SER A 1188 18.07 57.40 13.88
C SER A 1188 17.35 56.26 14.59
N ASP A 1189 17.99 55.08 14.63
CA ASP A 1189 17.59 53.97 15.48
C ASP A 1189 18.61 53.73 16.61
N GLU A 1190 18.59 52.57 17.24
CA GLU A 1190 19.52 52.25 18.32
C GLU A 1190 20.99 52.17 17.88
N ARG A 1191 21.27 52.03 16.57
CA ARG A 1191 22.60 51.71 16.01
C ARG A 1191 23.05 52.67 14.91
N ASN A 1192 22.13 53.13 14.06
CA ASN A 1192 22.45 53.89 12.86
C ASN A 1192 21.63 55.17 12.75
N THR A 1193 22.18 56.16 12.06
CA THR A 1193 21.46 57.32 11.54
C THR A 1193 21.19 57.12 10.05
N TYR A 1194 19.96 57.39 9.62
CA TYR A 1194 19.51 57.29 8.23
C TYR A 1194 19.04 58.66 7.75
N CYS A 1195 19.43 59.04 6.53
CA CYS A 1195 19.01 60.30 5.92
C CYS A 1195 18.57 60.15 4.46
N VAL A 1196 17.70 61.04 4.01
CA VAL A 1196 17.17 61.07 2.64
C VAL A 1196 17.14 62.50 2.12
N PHE A 1197 17.76 62.70 0.96
CA PHE A 1197 17.70 63.95 0.21
C PHE A 1197 16.88 63.72 -1.07
N GLU A 1198 15.82 64.50 -1.29
CA GLU A 1198 15.06 64.47 -2.55
C GLU A 1198 14.88 65.89 -3.11
N ILE A 1199 15.32 66.07 -4.37
CA ILE A 1199 15.25 67.32 -5.10
C ILE A 1199 13.89 67.43 -5.80
N LYS A 1200 13.18 68.49 -5.48
CA LYS A 1200 11.89 68.88 -6.07
C LYS A 1200 12.04 70.16 -6.88
N ASP A 1201 10.91 70.73 -7.31
CA ASP A 1201 10.86 71.90 -8.18
C ASP A 1201 11.61 73.10 -7.58
N SER A 1202 11.64 73.25 -6.25
CA SER A 1202 12.34 74.34 -5.56
C SER A 1202 13.87 74.39 -5.76
N LEU A 1203 14.52 73.25 -6.03
CA LEU A 1203 15.97 73.17 -6.28
C LEU A 1203 16.33 72.67 -7.68
N ARG A 1204 15.35 72.36 -8.55
CA ARG A 1204 15.61 71.79 -9.88
C ARG A 1204 16.55 72.65 -10.73
N ASP A 1205 16.35 73.97 -10.68
CA ASP A 1205 17.09 74.91 -11.53
C ASP A 1205 18.43 75.36 -10.93
N LYS A 1206 18.80 74.83 -9.74
CA LYS A 1206 20.06 75.12 -9.04
C LYS A 1206 21.22 74.18 -9.43
N ASN A 1207 21.03 73.27 -10.38
CA ASN A 1207 22.05 72.32 -10.89
C ASN A 1207 22.65 71.38 -9.80
N ILE A 1208 21.96 71.20 -8.68
CA ILE A 1208 22.36 70.27 -7.60
C ILE A 1208 21.99 68.84 -8.02
N GLN A 1209 22.84 67.86 -7.67
CA GLN A 1209 22.58 66.44 -7.90
C GLN A 1209 22.63 65.70 -6.55
N ALA A 1210 21.53 65.03 -6.20
CA ALA A 1210 21.29 64.49 -4.86
C ALA A 1210 22.26 63.38 -4.45
N ASP A 1211 22.70 62.56 -5.41
CA ASP A 1211 23.72 61.52 -5.25
C ASP A 1211 25.12 62.11 -5.00
N VAL A 1212 25.49 63.19 -5.70
CA VAL A 1212 26.74 63.93 -5.45
C VAL A 1212 26.71 64.58 -4.07
N PHE A 1213 25.64 65.31 -3.74
CA PHE A 1213 25.48 65.99 -2.45
C PHE A 1213 25.51 65.00 -1.27
N MET A 1214 24.71 63.93 -1.34
CA MET A 1214 24.68 62.90 -0.29
C MET A 1214 26.04 62.20 -0.14
N LYS A 1215 26.83 62.07 -1.21
CA LYS A 1215 28.18 61.51 -1.13
C LYS A 1215 29.17 62.46 -0.44
N GLU A 1216 29.09 63.77 -0.66
CA GLU A 1216 29.91 64.76 0.05
C GLU A 1216 29.59 64.74 1.56
N ILE A 1217 28.30 64.79 1.92
CA ILE A 1217 27.83 64.73 3.31
C ILE A 1217 28.16 63.41 4.00
N MET A 1218 27.95 62.26 3.35
CA MET A 1218 28.28 60.97 3.96
C MET A 1218 29.78 60.74 4.12
N HIS A 1219 30.62 61.28 3.23
CA HIS A 1219 32.06 61.11 3.32
C HIS A 1219 32.65 61.77 4.58
N SER A 1220 32.13 62.92 5.02
CA SER A 1220 32.61 63.61 6.23
C SER A 1220 32.27 62.91 7.56
N VAL A 1221 31.44 61.86 7.53
CA VAL A 1221 30.99 61.09 8.71
C VAL A 1221 31.24 59.58 8.57
N GLU A 1222 32.13 59.18 7.65
CA GLU A 1222 32.41 57.77 7.28
C GLU A 1222 31.16 56.95 6.88
N GLY A 1223 30.12 57.65 6.47
CA GLY A 1223 28.82 57.10 6.08
C GLY A 1223 28.81 56.52 4.66
N HIS A 1224 27.78 55.72 4.39
CA HIS A 1224 27.52 55.14 3.09
C HIS A 1224 26.36 55.87 2.40
N SER A 1225 26.51 56.20 1.10
CA SER A 1225 25.50 56.89 0.29
C SER A 1225 25.07 56.06 -0.93
N GLY A 1226 23.79 56.11 -1.31
CA GLY A 1226 23.29 55.47 -2.54
C GLY A 1226 22.02 56.13 -3.08
N GLY A 1227 21.86 56.14 -4.41
CA GLY A 1227 20.71 56.76 -5.07
C GLY A 1227 21.02 57.21 -6.50
N GLY A 1228 20.43 58.33 -6.91
CA GLY A 1228 20.72 59.01 -8.17
C GLY A 1228 20.32 60.48 -8.13
N LYS A 1229 20.64 61.23 -9.20
CA LYS A 1229 20.53 62.70 -9.33
C LYS A 1229 19.37 63.42 -8.64
N ASN A 1230 18.16 62.83 -8.59
CA ASN A 1230 16.98 63.46 -8.00
C ASN A 1230 16.68 62.99 -6.56
N LYS A 1231 17.19 61.82 -6.13
CA LYS A 1231 16.98 61.27 -4.78
C LYS A 1231 18.15 60.40 -4.34
N ALA A 1232 18.67 60.67 -3.15
CA ALA A 1232 19.70 59.86 -2.51
C ALA A 1232 19.38 59.56 -1.04
N PHE A 1233 19.92 58.45 -0.58
CA PHE A 1233 19.83 57.91 0.76
C PHE A 1233 21.23 57.84 1.36
N GLY A 1234 21.36 58.09 2.66
CA GLY A 1234 22.60 57.96 3.41
C GLY A 1234 22.39 57.18 4.71
N SER A 1235 23.43 56.49 5.16
CA SER A 1235 23.45 55.79 6.46
C SER A 1235 24.84 55.86 7.10
N ALA A 1236 24.90 56.25 8.37
CA ALA A 1236 26.12 56.34 9.18
C ALA A 1236 25.86 55.83 10.60
N SER A 1237 26.91 55.74 11.43
CA SER A 1237 26.80 55.46 12.86
C SER A 1237 25.87 56.46 13.57
N LYS A 1238 25.12 56.00 14.57
CA LYS A 1238 24.12 56.80 15.30
C LYS A 1238 24.62 58.19 15.72
N ASP A 1239 25.81 58.24 16.33
CA ASP A 1239 26.34 59.45 16.97
C ASP A 1239 26.63 60.59 15.99
N MET A 1240 26.76 60.28 14.70
CA MET A 1240 26.98 61.27 13.62
C MET A 1240 25.74 62.11 13.30
N CYS A 1241 24.61 61.94 13.99
CA CYS A 1241 23.35 62.57 13.61
C CYS A 1241 23.38 64.11 13.64
N LEU A 1242 24.01 64.71 14.67
CA LEU A 1242 24.22 66.16 14.74
C LEU A 1242 25.23 66.60 13.67
N THR A 1243 26.35 65.88 13.57
CA THR A 1243 27.41 66.11 12.57
C THR A 1243 26.86 66.16 11.14
N ILE A 1244 25.95 65.25 10.76
CA ILE A 1244 25.28 65.24 9.45
C ILE A 1244 24.43 66.51 9.28
N LYS A 1245 23.62 66.88 10.27
CA LYS A 1245 22.76 68.07 10.21
C LYS A 1245 23.58 69.34 9.99
N ASP A 1246 24.67 69.49 10.72
CA ASP A 1246 25.54 70.67 10.66
C ASP A 1246 26.29 70.74 9.31
N HIS A 1247 26.84 69.62 8.83
CA HIS A 1247 27.44 69.54 7.50
C HIS A 1247 26.44 69.84 6.37
N VAL A 1248 25.17 69.44 6.50
CA VAL A 1248 24.13 69.77 5.50
C VAL A 1248 23.84 71.27 5.50
N HIS A 1249 23.79 71.93 6.66
CA HIS A 1249 23.64 73.38 6.74
C HIS A 1249 24.86 74.11 6.14
N ASP A 1250 26.09 73.70 6.46
CA ASP A 1250 27.31 74.34 5.93
C ASP A 1250 27.54 74.09 4.45
N ALA A 1251 27.25 72.87 3.94
CA ALA A 1251 27.24 72.60 2.52
C ALA A 1251 26.18 73.46 1.80
N MET A 1252 25.01 73.67 2.41
CA MET A 1252 23.97 74.54 1.82
C MET A 1252 24.37 76.02 1.79
N LYS A 1253 25.12 76.53 2.78
CA LYS A 1253 25.72 77.88 2.71
C LYS A 1253 26.67 78.05 1.51
N LYS A 1254 27.33 76.97 1.09
CA LYS A 1254 28.26 76.89 -0.07
C LYS A 1254 27.53 76.77 -1.43
N TYR A 1255 26.23 76.47 -1.43
CA TYR A 1255 25.36 76.45 -2.63
C TYR A 1255 24.46 77.69 -2.77
N HIS A 1256 24.55 78.64 -1.83
CA HIS A 1256 23.59 79.74 -1.69
C HIS A 1256 24.01 81.05 -2.36
#